data_AF-A0A950FNE4-F1
#
_entry.id   AF-A0A950FNE4-F1
#
_cell.length_a   1.000
_cell.length_b   1.000
_cell.length_c   1.000
_cell.angle_alpha   90.00
_cell.angle_beta   90.00
_cell.angle_gamma   90.00
#
_symmetry.space_group_name_H-M   'P 1'
#
loop_
_entity.id
_entity.type
_entity.pdbx_description
1 polymer ?
#
loop_
_entity_poly.entity_id
_entity_poly.type
_entity_poly.pdbx_seq_one_letter_code
_entity_poly.pdbx_strand_id
1 'polypeptide(L)'
;MTTARPHLIALVALVALGLLAVLGLRDAVVLDLIFTLLLYAVLGQSWNWISGYAGNISFGHAIFFGCGAYAAALCVTHGLSPWLAFPAGAVAAALLALVTGFPTLGLRGHYFSIATIAVAALVDAFVRNTPWFGRANGFELPIASGWAALQFAEKGPYVLLALVLFAAVQLATIALERSRLGYYLRALRANHAAAASVGIDERRFKLIAFAWSAAMAAAAGVLYAQYTLFVDPPSTLALAISIDIALIGVVGGIGTLWGPAAGALVYVVLAKAVALRLGGAGKGYDLVIYGAIICLIAALRPHGIVGTIVDALRRRRGAVATVPAAVLATILAFLFVPGHASAADSPIDTALAKRAWAERQAACDSDRGAFWGISLCGPQLFVDPQTHTAVANRDTPSLHATQRDGVWVGTLPASFPTSNTAITLDGERWSMVMWPLPNDPIERRILVVHESWHRIQDQLRLPMANPSNDHLETADGRYWLELEWRALARAATMTGTARRTAVADALAFRAARFRRFPGAAATENALMINEGLAEYTGVALTTPAADRAVRVVERLLSGRQRSSFVRSFAYASGPAYGTLLDWAAPGWRRGLRGGADLGALLARAYGVEADASAASRRATAYDDGSLRFAEDARAARIAARISRYRAQFVDGPVLRIPLRDAQYSFDPNYVSPVPGAGSVYGNFELRGWFGELEAPDGALITPEPVRAVVAAPPNLTTTSTAAWKLTLAPGCALVPDVRPGDMTVRCGR
;
A
#
# COMPACT_ATOMS: atom_id res chain seq x y z
N MET A 1 46.10 13.74 -10.10
CA MET A 1 45.23 13.27 -11.21
C MET A 1 45.17 11.73 -11.37
N THR A 2 45.65 10.93 -10.40
CA THR A 2 45.80 9.46 -10.53
C THR A 2 44.70 8.60 -9.91
N THR A 3 43.73 9.16 -9.17
CA THR A 3 42.67 8.41 -8.46
C THR A 3 41.44 8.08 -9.32
N ALA A 4 41.41 8.55 -10.56
CA ALA A 4 40.28 8.46 -11.46
C ALA A 4 39.98 7.06 -12.00
N ARG A 5 41.04 6.37 -12.42
CA ARG A 5 40.99 5.04 -13.05
C ARG A 5 40.37 3.97 -12.13
N PRO A 6 40.72 3.84 -10.84
CA PRO A 6 40.15 2.78 -9.99
C PRO A 6 38.64 2.95 -9.77
N HIS A 7 38.13 4.19 -9.66
CA HIS A 7 36.69 4.42 -9.50
C HIS A 7 35.90 4.09 -10.76
N LEU A 8 36.44 4.37 -11.94
CA LEU A 8 35.79 4.01 -13.20
C LEU A 8 35.78 2.49 -13.41
N ILE A 9 36.88 1.81 -13.09
CA ILE A 9 36.96 0.33 -13.14
C ILE A 9 35.94 -0.30 -12.19
N ALA A 10 35.85 0.20 -10.94
CA ALA A 10 34.87 -0.30 -9.97
C ALA A 10 33.42 -0.09 -10.45
N LEU A 11 33.13 1.06 -11.06
CA LEU A 11 31.81 1.34 -11.61
C LEU A 11 31.48 0.40 -12.78
N VAL A 12 32.42 0.19 -13.71
CA VAL A 12 32.22 -0.74 -14.84
C VAL A 12 31.98 -2.16 -14.33
N ALA A 13 32.73 -2.61 -13.32
CA ALA A 13 32.52 -3.92 -12.70
C ALA A 13 31.13 -4.06 -12.05
N LEU A 14 30.66 -3.03 -11.34
CA LEU A 14 29.33 -3.03 -10.72
C LEU A 14 28.21 -3.00 -11.76
N VAL A 15 28.37 -2.23 -12.84
CA VAL A 15 27.41 -2.22 -13.95
C VAL A 15 27.38 -3.58 -14.64
N ALA A 16 28.54 -4.19 -14.91
CA ALA A 16 28.61 -5.53 -15.49
C ALA A 16 27.94 -6.58 -14.58
N LEU A 17 28.18 -6.52 -13.26
CA LEU A 17 27.53 -7.40 -12.30
C LEU A 17 26.01 -7.20 -12.26
N GLY A 18 25.54 -5.94 -12.29
CA GLY A 18 24.12 -5.62 -12.33
C GLY A 18 23.45 -6.12 -13.62
N LEU A 19 24.12 -6.00 -14.77
CA LEU A 19 23.65 -6.56 -16.04
C LEU A 19 23.57 -8.08 -16.00
N LEU A 20 24.59 -8.75 -15.46
CA LEU A 20 24.58 -10.21 -15.27
C LEU A 20 23.44 -10.65 -14.32
N ALA A 21 23.17 -9.88 -13.27
CA ALA A 21 22.05 -10.13 -12.35
C ALA A 21 20.70 -10.03 -13.07
N VAL A 22 20.48 -9.01 -13.91
CA VAL A 22 19.25 -8.86 -14.71
C VAL A 22 19.07 -10.00 -15.71
N LEU A 23 20.15 -10.47 -16.34
CA LEU A 23 20.09 -11.55 -17.34
C LEU A 23 19.96 -12.95 -16.72
N GLY A 24 20.52 -13.16 -15.52
CA GLY A 24 20.58 -14.46 -14.87
C GLY A 24 19.50 -14.73 -13.82
N LEU A 25 18.95 -13.68 -13.19
CA LEU A 25 17.96 -13.83 -12.12
C LEU A 25 16.55 -13.60 -12.66
N ARG A 26 15.65 -14.55 -12.38
CA ARG A 26 14.21 -14.43 -12.69
C ARG A 26 13.33 -14.26 -11.45
N ASP A 27 13.92 -14.35 -10.25
CA ASP A 27 13.21 -14.22 -8.99
C ASP A 27 12.78 -12.75 -8.76
N ALA A 28 11.47 -12.53 -8.72
CA ALA A 28 10.89 -11.20 -8.56
C ALA A 28 11.17 -10.56 -7.19
N VAL A 29 11.40 -11.35 -6.14
CA VAL A 29 11.75 -10.85 -4.80
C VAL A 29 13.19 -10.34 -4.80
N VAL A 30 14.10 -11.07 -5.43
CA VAL A 30 15.51 -10.64 -5.54
C VAL A 30 15.63 -9.39 -6.42
N LEU A 31 14.92 -9.35 -7.55
CA LEU A 31 14.91 -8.17 -8.43
C LEU A 31 14.32 -6.93 -7.75
N ASP A 32 13.27 -7.10 -6.94
CA ASP A 32 12.69 -6.04 -6.11
C ASP A 32 13.71 -5.47 -5.11
N LEU A 33 14.47 -6.35 -4.45
CA LEU A 33 15.51 -5.95 -3.51
C LEU A 33 16.65 -5.19 -4.19
N ILE A 34 17.08 -5.65 -5.38
CA ILE A 34 18.12 -4.98 -6.16
C ILE A 34 17.62 -3.61 -6.65
N PHE A 35 16.40 -3.51 -7.17
CA PHE A 35 15.79 -2.24 -7.57
C PHE A 35 15.77 -1.25 -6.40
N THR A 36 15.27 -1.70 -5.24
CA THR A 36 15.19 -0.90 -4.02
C THR A 36 16.58 -0.43 -3.57
N LEU A 37 17.58 -1.32 -3.59
CA LEU A 37 18.97 -0.98 -3.26
C LEU A 37 19.52 0.10 -4.18
N LEU A 38 19.35 -0.05 -5.50
CA LEU A 38 19.85 0.93 -6.47
C LEU A 38 19.15 2.27 -6.33
N LEU A 39 17.83 2.27 -6.13
CA LEU A 39 17.02 3.47 -5.92
C LEU A 39 17.49 4.25 -4.68
N TYR A 40 17.65 3.56 -3.54
CA TYR A 40 18.12 4.18 -2.32
C TYR A 40 19.61 4.59 -2.38
N ALA A 41 20.44 3.88 -3.16
CA ALA A 41 21.81 4.30 -3.43
C ALA A 41 21.85 5.62 -4.21
N VAL A 42 20.98 5.80 -5.20
CA VAL A 42 20.81 7.06 -5.93
C VAL A 42 20.36 8.18 -5.00
N LEU A 43 19.33 7.95 -4.18
CA LEU A 43 18.81 8.94 -3.24
C LEU A 43 19.84 9.34 -2.17
N GLY A 44 20.56 8.36 -1.62
CA GLY A 44 21.65 8.61 -0.70
C GLY A 44 22.76 9.44 -1.35
N GLN A 45 23.10 9.13 -2.61
CA GLN A 45 24.13 9.87 -3.34
C GLN A 45 23.67 11.29 -3.71
N SER A 46 22.39 11.48 -4.08
CA SER A 46 21.85 12.80 -4.35
C SER A 46 21.95 13.68 -3.10
N TRP A 47 21.57 13.17 -1.94
CA TRP A 47 21.68 13.85 -0.66
C TRP A 47 23.14 14.15 -0.27
N ASN A 48 24.04 13.23 -0.60
CA ASN A 48 25.47 13.35 -0.34
C ASN A 48 26.09 14.59 -1.00
N TRP A 49 25.53 15.13 -2.09
CA TRP A 49 26.02 16.37 -2.70
C TRP A 49 25.88 17.59 -1.78
N ILE A 50 24.70 17.78 -1.19
CA ILE A 50 24.45 18.93 -0.31
C ILE A 50 24.95 18.67 1.12
N SER A 51 24.65 17.50 1.69
CA SER A 51 24.98 17.23 3.08
C SER A 51 26.39 16.68 3.26
N GLY A 52 26.86 15.88 2.31
CA GLY A 52 28.18 15.29 2.34
C GLY A 52 29.28 16.20 1.79
N TYR A 53 29.16 16.69 0.56
CA TYR A 53 30.22 17.51 -0.04
C TYR A 53 30.13 18.97 0.39
N ALA A 54 28.93 19.56 0.51
CA ALA A 54 28.78 20.95 0.93
C ALA A 54 28.73 21.15 2.46
N GLY A 55 28.43 20.10 3.23
CA GLY A 55 28.41 20.13 4.69
C GLY A 55 27.10 20.59 5.34
N ASN A 56 26.02 20.72 4.56
CA ASN A 56 24.71 21.17 5.04
C ASN A 56 23.74 19.98 5.21
N ILE A 57 23.56 19.49 6.44
CA ILE A 57 22.69 18.34 6.73
C ILE A 57 21.22 18.71 6.53
N SER A 58 20.58 18.16 5.50
CA SER A 58 19.17 18.39 5.16
C SER A 58 18.30 17.20 5.56
N PHE A 59 17.15 17.46 6.17
CA PHE A 59 16.13 16.44 6.48
C PHE A 59 14.84 16.65 5.66
N GLY A 60 14.91 17.42 4.58
CA GLY A 60 13.76 17.67 3.69
C GLY A 60 13.90 17.04 2.30
N HIS A 61 14.81 16.09 2.10
CA HIS A 61 15.17 15.59 0.77
C HIS A 61 14.04 14.87 0.03
N ALA A 62 13.08 14.29 0.77
CA ALA A 62 11.91 13.61 0.22
C ALA A 62 11.06 14.51 -0.69
N ILE A 63 11.02 15.83 -0.46
CA ILE A 63 10.24 16.72 -1.34
C ILE A 63 10.73 16.69 -2.79
N PHE A 64 12.04 16.52 -3.00
CA PHE A 64 12.61 16.48 -4.34
C PHE A 64 12.37 15.14 -5.02
N PHE A 65 12.40 14.05 -4.24
CA PHE A 65 11.94 12.74 -4.68
C PHE A 65 10.47 12.78 -5.10
N GLY A 66 9.60 13.38 -4.27
CA GLY A 66 8.20 13.62 -4.58
C GLY A 66 7.99 14.47 -5.83
N CYS A 67 8.78 15.53 -6.07
CA CYS A 67 8.69 16.31 -7.31
C CYS A 67 8.81 15.42 -8.56
N GLY A 68 9.71 14.44 -8.55
CA GLY A 68 9.84 13.47 -9.63
C GLY A 68 8.65 12.53 -9.75
N ALA A 69 8.19 11.97 -8.62
CA ALA A 69 7.05 11.06 -8.61
C ALA A 69 5.76 11.74 -9.09
N TYR A 70 5.49 12.96 -8.63
CA TYR A 70 4.34 13.74 -9.08
C TYR A 70 4.47 14.23 -10.52
N ALA A 71 5.69 14.53 -10.99
CA ALA A 71 5.90 14.81 -12.42
C ALA A 71 5.56 13.59 -13.29
N ALA A 72 5.94 12.39 -12.85
CA ALA A 72 5.61 11.15 -13.54
C ALA A 72 4.10 10.87 -13.53
N ALA A 73 3.46 11.03 -12.37
CA ALA A 73 2.00 10.91 -12.25
C ALA A 73 1.28 11.87 -13.20
N LEU A 74 1.61 13.17 -13.13
CA LEU A 74 0.98 14.19 -13.96
C LEU A 74 1.21 13.95 -15.46
N CYS A 75 2.43 13.58 -15.88
CA CYS A 75 2.68 13.25 -17.28
C CYS A 75 1.76 12.13 -17.75
N VAL A 76 1.72 11.00 -17.04
CA VAL A 76 0.93 9.84 -17.46
C VAL A 76 -0.58 10.13 -17.40
N THR A 77 -1.08 10.79 -16.35
CA THR A 77 -2.52 11.12 -16.23
C THR A 77 -3.00 12.12 -17.29
N HIS A 78 -2.08 12.92 -17.85
CA HIS A 78 -2.37 13.81 -18.98
C HIS A 78 -2.05 13.18 -20.36
N GLY A 79 -1.77 11.87 -20.41
CA GLY A 79 -1.47 11.16 -21.66
C GLY A 79 -0.10 11.48 -22.27
N LEU A 80 0.79 12.13 -21.52
CA LEU A 80 2.16 12.42 -21.93
C LEU A 80 3.08 11.26 -21.60
N SER A 81 4.16 11.13 -22.38
CA SER A 81 5.17 10.11 -22.13
C SER A 81 5.85 10.32 -20.78
N PRO A 82 6.01 9.26 -19.95
CA PRO A 82 6.70 9.36 -18.67
C PRO A 82 8.20 9.64 -18.82
N TRP A 83 8.78 9.48 -20.00
CA TRP A 83 10.14 9.94 -20.27
C TRP A 83 10.31 11.45 -20.11
N LEU A 84 9.25 12.24 -20.39
CA LEU A 84 9.24 13.69 -20.16
C LEU A 84 9.24 14.04 -18.67
N ALA A 85 8.85 13.11 -17.81
CA ALA A 85 8.85 13.33 -16.37
C ALA A 85 10.26 13.45 -15.78
N PHE A 86 11.28 12.83 -16.40
CA PHE A 86 12.67 12.99 -15.96
C PHE A 86 13.14 14.45 -16.04
N PRO A 87 13.12 15.12 -17.21
CA PRO A 87 13.50 16.54 -17.28
C PRO A 87 12.50 17.45 -16.55
N ALA A 88 11.18 17.18 -16.64
CA ALA A 88 10.18 18.02 -15.96
C ALA A 88 10.32 17.97 -14.44
N GLY A 89 10.44 16.77 -13.87
CA GLY A 89 10.66 16.56 -12.44
C GLY A 89 11.99 17.14 -11.98
N ALA A 90 13.07 16.96 -12.75
CA ALA A 90 14.38 17.53 -12.44
C ALA A 90 14.35 19.07 -12.40
N VAL A 91 13.69 19.71 -13.37
CA VAL A 91 13.53 21.16 -13.41
C VAL A 91 12.67 21.64 -12.24
N ALA A 92 11.53 20.99 -11.98
CA ALA A 92 10.65 21.34 -10.86
C ALA A 92 11.38 21.23 -9.50
N ALA A 93 12.12 20.14 -9.29
CA ALA A 93 12.90 19.92 -8.09
C ALA A 93 14.05 20.94 -7.94
N ALA A 94 14.75 21.25 -9.03
CA ALA A 94 15.80 22.27 -9.03
C ALA A 94 15.24 23.67 -8.71
N LEU A 95 14.10 24.05 -9.30
CA LEU A 95 13.42 25.31 -8.99
C LEU A 95 12.98 25.36 -7.52
N LEU A 96 12.39 24.28 -7.01
CA LEU A 96 12.01 24.18 -5.60
C LEU A 96 13.23 24.28 -4.68
N ALA A 97 14.35 23.66 -5.06
CA ALA A 97 15.62 23.75 -4.33
C ALA A 97 16.22 25.16 -4.36
N LEU A 98 16.05 25.92 -5.44
CA LEU A 98 16.50 27.32 -5.51
C LEU A 98 15.62 28.22 -4.62
N VAL A 99 14.29 28.07 -4.71
CA VAL A 99 13.31 28.85 -3.92
C VAL A 99 13.49 28.60 -2.42
N THR A 100 13.63 27.34 -2.03
CA THR A 100 13.78 26.97 -0.61
C THR A 100 15.23 27.11 -0.14
N GLY A 101 16.20 26.82 -1.00
CA GLY A 101 17.64 26.92 -0.71
C GLY A 101 18.11 28.34 -0.46
N PHE A 102 17.59 29.32 -1.20
CA PHE A 102 18.02 30.71 -1.07
C PHE A 102 17.88 31.27 0.37
N PRO A 103 16.73 31.15 1.05
CA PRO A 103 16.60 31.58 2.44
C PRO A 103 17.26 30.59 3.43
N THR A 104 17.19 29.29 3.18
CA THR A 104 17.65 28.28 4.16
C THR A 104 19.16 28.12 4.22
N LEU A 105 19.88 28.19 3.09
CA LEU A 105 21.33 27.98 3.05
C LEU A 105 22.14 29.08 3.75
N GLY A 106 21.53 30.24 4.03
CA GLY A 106 22.13 31.27 4.88
C GLY A 106 22.11 30.93 6.38
N LEU A 107 21.36 29.89 6.79
CA LEU A 107 21.28 29.44 8.17
C LEU A 107 22.48 28.57 8.54
N ARG A 108 22.99 28.75 9.76
CA ARG A 108 24.20 28.06 10.23
C ARG A 108 23.85 26.87 11.12
N GLY A 109 24.64 25.80 11.05
CA GLY A 109 24.52 24.64 11.92
C GLY A 109 23.14 23.97 11.85
N HIS A 110 22.58 23.64 13.02
CA HIS A 110 21.31 22.90 13.13
C HIS A 110 20.08 23.67 12.61
N TYR A 111 20.15 25.01 12.50
CA TYR A 111 19.05 25.82 12.00
C TYR A 111 18.70 25.49 10.54
N PHE A 112 19.69 25.15 9.71
CA PHE A 112 19.44 24.68 8.35
C PHE A 112 18.62 23.38 8.36
N SER A 113 19.02 22.41 9.19
CA SER A 113 18.33 21.13 9.34
C SER A 113 16.87 21.32 9.77
N ILE A 114 16.62 22.13 10.80
CA ILE A 114 15.26 22.45 11.29
C ILE A 114 14.43 23.13 10.19
N ALA A 115 15.01 24.08 9.47
CA ALA A 115 14.33 24.76 8.38
C ALA A 115 13.93 23.79 7.25
N THR A 116 14.78 22.82 6.90
CA THR A 116 14.45 21.83 5.87
C THR A 116 13.31 20.89 6.30
N ILE A 117 13.17 20.57 7.58
CA ILE A 117 12.03 19.81 8.11
C ILE A 117 10.74 20.61 7.96
N ALA A 118 10.77 21.90 8.32
CA ALA A 118 9.63 22.80 8.18
C ALA A 118 9.20 22.96 6.72
N VAL A 119 10.16 23.12 5.80
CA VAL A 119 9.90 23.16 4.35
C VAL A 119 9.26 21.85 3.87
N ALA A 120 9.76 20.70 4.33
CA ALA A 120 9.19 19.41 3.95
C ALA A 120 7.74 19.25 4.40
N ALA A 121 7.43 19.62 5.65
CA ALA A 121 6.07 19.62 6.18
C ALA A 121 5.15 20.59 5.42
N LEU A 122 5.66 21.77 5.04
CA LEU A 122 4.89 22.75 4.27
C LEU A 122 4.55 22.23 2.87
N VAL A 123 5.51 21.63 2.17
CA VAL A 123 5.28 21.06 0.83
C VAL A 123 4.33 19.87 0.89
N ASP A 124 4.48 18.98 1.88
CA ASP A 124 3.55 17.86 2.10
C ASP A 124 2.12 18.37 2.35
N ALA A 125 1.95 19.36 3.23
CA ALA A 125 0.66 20.00 3.48
C ALA A 125 0.09 20.67 2.22
N PHE A 126 0.90 21.36 1.44
CA PHE A 126 0.47 22.00 0.19
C PHE A 126 -0.05 20.98 -0.82
N VAL A 127 0.69 19.89 -1.04
CA VAL A 127 0.30 18.82 -1.97
C VAL A 127 -0.99 18.13 -1.50
N ARG A 128 -1.10 17.79 -0.21
CA ARG A 128 -2.31 17.15 0.37
C ARG A 128 -3.58 17.99 0.20
N ASN A 129 -3.47 19.31 0.14
CA ASN A 129 -4.62 20.22 0.05
C ASN A 129 -4.91 20.68 -1.40
N THR A 130 -4.02 20.41 -2.35
CA THR A 130 -4.13 20.95 -3.71
C THR A 130 -4.75 19.92 -4.67
N PRO A 131 -5.89 20.23 -5.32
CA PRO A 131 -6.56 19.29 -6.24
C PRO A 131 -5.69 18.85 -7.41
N TRP A 132 -4.84 19.73 -7.92
CA TRP A 132 -3.93 19.46 -9.03
C TRP A 132 -3.00 18.28 -8.75
N PHE A 133 -2.69 17.98 -7.48
CA PHE A 133 -1.82 16.87 -7.10
C PHE A 133 -2.59 15.65 -6.53
N GLY A 134 -3.90 15.53 -6.79
CA GLY A 134 -4.68 14.40 -6.25
C GLY A 134 -4.99 14.51 -4.75
N ARG A 135 -4.64 15.63 -4.09
CA ARG A 135 -4.82 15.86 -2.65
C ARG A 135 -4.16 14.76 -1.81
N ALA A 136 -4.72 14.46 -0.64
CA ALA A 136 -4.24 13.37 0.22
C ALA A 136 -4.35 11.97 -0.40
N ASN A 137 -5.12 11.79 -1.47
CA ASN A 137 -5.31 10.49 -2.13
C ASN A 137 -4.20 10.18 -3.14
N GLY A 138 -3.55 11.20 -3.69
CA GLY A 138 -2.54 11.02 -4.73
C GLY A 138 -3.11 10.59 -6.09
N PHE A 139 -2.33 9.82 -6.83
CA PHE A 139 -2.64 9.32 -8.17
C PHE A 139 -2.36 7.82 -8.27
N GLU A 140 -3.31 7.10 -8.87
CA GLU A 140 -3.06 5.78 -9.48
C GLU A 140 -2.69 6.02 -10.95
N LEU A 141 -1.55 5.49 -11.37
CA LEU A 141 -1.07 5.64 -12.74
C LEU A 141 -1.77 4.60 -13.63
N PRO A 142 -2.35 5.00 -14.77
CA PRO A 142 -2.89 4.08 -15.77
C PRO A 142 -1.87 2.99 -16.13
N ILE A 143 -2.34 1.74 -16.15
CA ILE A 143 -1.53 0.60 -16.56
C ILE A 143 -1.30 0.68 -18.07
N ALA A 144 -0.05 0.70 -18.46
CA ALA A 144 0.43 0.59 -19.81
C ALA A 144 1.59 -0.42 -19.84
N SER A 145 2.09 -0.73 -21.03
CA SER A 145 3.21 -1.66 -21.14
C SER A 145 4.20 -1.23 -22.21
N GLY A 146 5.46 -1.57 -21.96
CA GLY A 146 6.56 -1.34 -22.88
C GLY A 146 7.38 -0.09 -22.56
N TRP A 147 8.49 0.01 -23.28
CA TRP A 147 9.52 1.03 -23.06
C TRP A 147 8.99 2.46 -23.18
N ALA A 148 8.03 2.73 -24.06
CA ALA A 148 7.45 4.06 -24.24
C ALA A 148 6.68 4.54 -22.99
N ALA A 149 6.06 3.60 -22.26
CA ALA A 149 5.32 3.86 -21.04
C ALA A 149 6.17 3.69 -19.78
N LEU A 150 7.43 3.23 -19.88
CA LEU A 150 8.27 2.89 -18.71
C LEU A 150 7.63 1.88 -17.74
N GLN A 151 6.69 1.08 -18.23
CA GLN A 151 5.96 0.09 -17.44
C GLN A 151 6.17 -1.30 -18.02
N PHE A 152 6.49 -2.26 -17.16
CA PHE A 152 6.90 -3.60 -17.57
C PHE A 152 6.25 -4.65 -16.69
N ALA A 153 5.83 -5.77 -17.28
CA ALA A 153 5.32 -6.91 -16.50
C ALA A 153 6.42 -7.57 -15.66
N GLU A 154 7.65 -7.62 -16.19
CA GLU A 154 8.81 -8.16 -15.50
C GLU A 154 9.55 -7.08 -14.70
N LYS A 155 10.17 -7.45 -13.57
CA LYS A 155 10.95 -6.53 -12.74
C LYS A 155 12.35 -6.21 -13.30
N GLY A 156 12.87 -7.04 -14.19
CA GLY A 156 14.21 -6.89 -14.78
C GLY A 156 14.47 -5.53 -15.45
N PRO A 157 13.58 -5.05 -16.34
CA PRO A 157 13.70 -3.73 -16.96
C PRO A 157 13.79 -2.56 -15.98
N TYR A 158 13.06 -2.61 -14.86
CA TYR A 158 13.14 -1.58 -13.82
C TYR A 158 14.51 -1.56 -13.12
N VAL A 159 15.07 -2.74 -12.85
CA VAL A 159 16.44 -2.86 -12.32
C VAL A 159 17.45 -2.28 -13.31
N LEU A 160 17.29 -2.53 -14.61
CA LEU A 160 18.16 -1.95 -15.63
C LEU A 160 18.10 -0.43 -15.64
N LEU A 161 16.89 0.15 -15.59
CA LEU A 161 16.70 1.60 -15.54
C LEU A 161 17.31 2.21 -14.25
N ALA A 162 17.10 1.57 -13.10
CA ALA A 162 17.70 1.98 -11.84
C ALA A 162 19.23 1.88 -11.87
N LEU A 163 19.79 0.86 -12.52
CA LEU A 163 21.23 0.68 -12.69
C LEU A 163 21.84 1.77 -13.58
N VAL A 164 21.16 2.12 -14.68
CA VAL A 164 21.57 3.22 -15.57
C VAL A 164 21.54 4.55 -14.81
N LEU A 165 20.48 4.81 -14.04
CA LEU A 165 20.39 6.02 -13.23
C LEU A 165 21.49 6.07 -12.16
N PHE A 166 21.73 4.95 -11.45
CA PHE A 166 22.82 4.82 -10.49
C PHE A 166 24.18 5.11 -11.13
N ALA A 167 24.47 4.51 -12.27
CA ALA A 167 25.72 4.75 -12.98
C ALA A 167 25.88 6.21 -13.40
N ALA A 168 24.81 6.84 -13.92
CA ALA A 168 24.81 8.26 -14.29
C ALA A 168 25.12 9.16 -13.08
N VAL A 169 24.51 8.90 -11.92
CA VAL A 169 24.73 9.67 -10.68
C VAL A 169 26.13 9.46 -10.11
N GLN A 170 26.69 8.25 -10.22
CA GLN A 170 28.08 8.00 -9.83
C GLN A 170 29.07 8.69 -10.76
N LEU A 171 28.84 8.67 -12.08
CA LEU A 171 29.66 9.41 -13.04
C LEU A 171 29.59 10.92 -12.79
N ALA A 172 28.40 11.46 -12.53
CA ALA A 172 28.22 12.86 -12.17
C ALA A 172 29.01 13.21 -10.89
N THR A 173 29.00 12.34 -9.87
CA THR A 173 29.76 12.56 -8.65
C THR A 173 31.28 12.50 -8.91
N ILE A 174 31.74 11.54 -9.71
CA ILE A 174 33.15 11.47 -10.11
C ILE A 174 33.59 12.75 -10.84
N ALA A 175 32.72 13.28 -11.71
CA ALA A 175 32.96 14.56 -12.38
C ALA A 175 32.97 15.73 -11.40
N LEU A 176 32.02 15.76 -10.44
CA LEU A 176 31.95 16.77 -9.39
C LEU A 176 33.26 16.82 -8.59
N GLU A 177 33.76 15.68 -8.09
CA GLU A 177 34.99 15.62 -7.28
C GLU A 177 36.22 16.17 -8.01
N ARG A 178 36.22 16.12 -9.35
CA ARG A 178 37.30 16.63 -10.20
C ARG A 178 37.08 18.07 -10.66
N SER A 179 35.86 18.56 -10.59
CA SER A 179 35.49 19.90 -11.01
C SER A 179 35.87 20.97 -9.97
N ARG A 180 35.97 22.23 -10.41
CA ARG A 180 36.16 23.38 -9.49
C ARG A 180 35.06 23.44 -8.42
N LEU A 181 33.81 23.13 -8.79
CA LEU A 181 32.69 23.08 -7.87
C LEU A 181 32.95 22.12 -6.70
N GLY A 182 33.42 20.90 -6.96
CA GLY A 182 33.72 19.93 -5.89
C GLY A 182 34.89 20.34 -4.99
N TYR A 183 35.87 21.11 -5.50
CA TYR A 183 36.91 21.70 -4.64
C TYR A 183 36.34 22.81 -3.74
N TYR A 184 35.51 23.69 -4.29
CA TYR A 184 34.86 24.75 -3.51
C TYR A 184 33.93 24.19 -2.42
N LEU A 185 33.11 23.19 -2.73
CA LEU A 185 32.24 22.55 -1.74
C LEU A 185 33.02 21.92 -0.59
N ARG A 186 34.11 21.20 -0.90
CA ARG A 186 34.99 20.63 0.13
C ARG A 186 35.68 21.69 0.98
N ALA A 187 36.12 22.80 0.38
CA ALA A 187 36.69 23.93 1.11
C ALA A 187 35.65 24.56 2.05
N LEU A 188 34.43 24.80 1.56
CA LEU A 188 33.31 25.34 2.35
C LEU A 188 32.91 24.41 3.51
N ARG A 189 32.93 23.09 3.30
CA ARG A 189 32.69 22.09 4.36
C ARG A 189 33.80 22.10 5.42
N ALA A 190 35.05 22.28 5.02
CA ALA A 190 36.19 22.23 5.93
C ALA A 190 36.28 23.47 6.83
N ASN A 191 36.24 24.66 6.24
CA ASN A 191 36.22 25.91 7.00
C ASN A 191 35.56 27.02 6.19
N HIS A 192 34.37 27.41 6.65
CA HIS A 192 33.57 28.43 6.00
C HIS A 192 34.26 29.81 5.93
N ALA A 193 34.87 30.26 7.04
CA ALA A 193 35.50 31.57 7.11
C ALA A 193 36.75 31.66 6.22
N ALA A 194 37.53 30.58 6.16
CA ALA A 194 38.72 30.52 5.31
C ALA A 194 38.36 30.47 3.81
N ALA A 195 37.29 29.76 3.43
CA ALA A 195 36.83 29.75 2.05
C ALA A 195 36.35 31.14 1.58
N ALA A 196 35.63 31.86 2.46
CA ALA A 196 35.17 33.22 2.17
C ALA A 196 36.33 34.22 2.03
N SER A 197 37.43 34.08 2.80
CA SER A 197 38.57 35.02 2.72
C SER A 197 39.36 34.94 1.41
N VAL A 198 39.27 33.82 0.67
CA VAL A 198 39.83 33.67 -0.69
C VAL A 198 38.79 33.94 -1.79
N GLY A 199 37.64 34.53 -1.44
CA GLY A 199 36.63 35.01 -2.39
C GLY A 199 35.68 33.94 -2.93
N ILE A 200 35.54 32.79 -2.26
CA ILE A 200 34.58 31.76 -2.67
C ILE A 200 33.16 32.19 -2.26
N ASP A 201 32.27 32.38 -3.24
CA ASP A 201 30.85 32.65 -3.00
C ASP A 201 30.14 31.37 -2.51
N GLU A 202 29.97 31.27 -1.19
CA GLU A 202 29.27 30.16 -0.53
C GLU A 202 27.90 29.88 -1.15
N ARG A 203 27.07 30.93 -1.25
CA ARG A 203 25.66 30.78 -1.57
C ARG A 203 25.49 30.26 -2.98
N ARG A 204 26.25 30.81 -3.93
CA ARG A 204 26.22 30.38 -5.34
C ARG A 204 26.56 28.90 -5.48
N PHE A 205 27.66 28.45 -4.89
CA PHE A 205 28.10 27.06 -5.07
C PHE A 205 27.21 26.06 -4.32
N LYS A 206 26.71 26.41 -3.12
CA LYS A 206 25.75 25.58 -2.39
C LYS A 206 24.41 25.48 -3.09
N LEU A 207 23.90 26.56 -3.69
CA LEU A 207 22.67 26.53 -4.49
C LEU A 207 22.80 25.64 -5.72
N ILE A 208 23.93 25.72 -6.44
CA ILE A 208 24.20 24.83 -7.59
C ILE A 208 24.21 23.37 -7.14
N ALA A 209 24.92 23.07 -6.04
CA ALA A 209 24.97 21.71 -5.50
C ALA A 209 23.57 21.23 -5.07
N PHE A 210 22.77 22.10 -4.46
CA PHE A 210 21.43 21.77 -3.99
C PHE A 210 20.45 21.54 -5.14
N ALA A 211 20.52 22.32 -6.21
CA ALA A 211 19.70 22.12 -7.41
C ALA A 211 20.00 20.78 -8.10
N TRP A 212 21.28 20.43 -8.26
CA TRP A 212 21.67 19.13 -8.81
C TRP A 212 21.29 17.96 -7.91
N SER A 213 21.47 18.12 -6.60
CA SER A 213 21.05 17.17 -5.58
C SER A 213 19.53 16.89 -5.69
N ALA A 214 18.72 17.94 -5.80
CA ALA A 214 17.28 17.83 -6.00
C ALA A 214 16.90 17.16 -7.34
N ALA A 215 17.57 17.52 -8.44
CA ALA A 215 17.32 16.95 -9.75
C ALA A 215 17.57 15.42 -9.79
N MET A 216 18.63 14.96 -9.14
CA MET A 216 18.94 13.52 -9.05
C MET A 216 17.90 12.77 -8.19
N ALA A 217 17.45 13.37 -7.09
CA ALA A 217 16.38 12.80 -6.27
C ALA A 217 15.06 12.69 -7.05
N ALA A 218 14.72 13.70 -7.86
CA ALA A 218 13.53 13.66 -8.71
C ALA A 218 13.61 12.56 -9.78
N ALA A 219 14.77 12.33 -10.39
CA ALA A 219 14.91 11.24 -11.34
C ALA A 219 14.63 9.86 -10.71
N ALA A 220 15.03 9.65 -9.45
CA ALA A 220 14.65 8.45 -8.70
C ALA A 220 13.13 8.40 -8.43
N GLY A 221 12.50 9.55 -8.14
CA GLY A 221 11.04 9.66 -7.99
C GLY A 221 10.24 9.24 -9.22
N VAL A 222 10.73 9.57 -10.42
CA VAL A 222 10.11 9.15 -11.68
C VAL A 222 10.12 7.63 -11.83
N LEU A 223 11.27 6.99 -11.57
CA LEU A 223 11.37 5.53 -11.62
C LEU A 223 10.50 4.87 -10.55
N TYR A 224 10.46 5.43 -9.35
CA TYR A 224 9.60 4.92 -8.29
C TYR A 224 8.13 4.94 -8.70
N ALA A 225 7.63 6.05 -9.23
CA ALA A 225 6.23 6.17 -9.66
C ALA A 225 5.85 5.17 -10.75
N GLN A 226 6.72 4.93 -11.74
CA GLN A 226 6.46 3.93 -12.79
C GLN A 226 6.64 2.49 -12.32
N TYR A 227 7.34 2.28 -11.21
CA TYR A 227 7.51 0.97 -10.59
C TYR A 227 6.33 0.60 -9.68
N THR A 228 5.85 1.54 -8.87
CA THR A 228 4.75 1.30 -7.93
C THR A 228 3.37 1.55 -8.52
N LEU A 229 3.30 2.30 -9.62
CA LEU A 229 2.05 2.75 -10.28
C LEU A 229 1.10 3.52 -9.35
N PHE A 230 1.61 3.99 -8.21
CA PHE A 230 0.87 4.74 -7.23
C PHE A 230 1.77 5.79 -6.59
N VAL A 231 1.25 7.01 -6.50
CA VAL A 231 1.95 8.17 -5.95
C VAL A 231 1.02 8.89 -5.00
N ASP A 232 1.32 8.88 -3.71
CA ASP A 232 0.61 9.65 -2.70
C ASP A 232 1.58 10.42 -1.79
N PRO A 233 1.11 11.41 -1.02
CA PRO A 233 1.99 12.19 -0.16
C PRO A 233 2.71 11.34 0.92
N PRO A 234 2.07 10.39 1.62
CA PRO A 234 2.76 9.46 2.53
C PRO A 234 3.90 8.65 1.91
N SER A 235 3.77 8.14 0.69
CA SER A 235 4.81 7.30 0.05
C SER A 235 5.97 8.09 -0.56
N THR A 236 5.82 9.40 -0.76
CA THR A 236 6.82 10.20 -1.50
C THR A 236 7.31 11.46 -0.80
N LEU A 237 6.52 12.06 0.09
CA LEU A 237 6.82 13.33 0.76
C LEU A 237 7.05 13.19 2.27
N ALA A 238 6.88 11.98 2.82
CA ALA A 238 7.03 11.76 4.25
C ALA A 238 8.44 12.08 4.77
N LEU A 239 8.49 12.70 5.95
CA LEU A 239 9.75 13.00 6.63
C LEU A 239 10.59 11.74 6.90
N ALA A 240 9.94 10.61 7.16
CA ALA A 240 10.57 9.29 7.32
C ALA A 240 11.53 8.96 6.16
N ILE A 241 11.11 9.21 4.92
CA ILE A 241 11.92 8.96 3.72
C ILE A 241 13.17 9.83 3.74
N SER A 242 13.07 11.09 4.17
CA SER A 242 14.25 11.96 4.30
C SER A 242 15.23 11.47 5.37
N ILE A 243 14.72 10.88 6.45
CA ILE A 243 15.54 10.27 7.50
C ILE A 243 16.26 9.03 6.96
N ASP A 244 15.57 8.18 6.18
CA ASP A 244 16.17 7.02 5.53
C ASP A 244 17.31 7.43 4.58
N ILE A 245 17.08 8.44 3.76
CA ILE A 245 18.07 8.99 2.83
C ILE A 245 19.31 9.50 3.60
N ALA A 246 19.10 10.22 4.70
CA ALA A 246 20.18 10.71 5.55
C ALA A 246 20.94 9.55 6.24
N LEU A 247 20.22 8.56 6.74
CA LEU A 247 20.79 7.35 7.36
C LEU A 247 21.74 6.64 6.39
N ILE A 248 21.33 6.44 5.14
CA ILE A 248 22.15 5.83 4.09
C ILE A 248 23.46 6.60 3.89
N GLY A 249 23.38 7.93 3.78
CA GLY A 249 24.55 8.78 3.62
C GLY A 249 25.51 8.72 4.82
N VAL A 250 24.97 8.78 6.05
CA VAL A 250 25.74 8.78 7.30
C VAL A 250 26.38 7.42 7.57
N VAL A 251 25.60 6.32 7.48
CA VAL A 251 26.07 4.94 7.67
C VAL A 251 27.14 4.62 6.64
N GLY A 252 26.86 4.92 5.37
CA GLY A 252 27.73 4.63 4.26
C GLY A 252 29.07 5.36 4.34
N GLY A 253 29.03 6.66 4.64
CA GLY A 253 30.21 7.52 4.74
C GLY A 253 29.95 8.88 4.09
N ILE A 254 29.69 9.88 4.91
CA ILE A 254 29.28 11.22 4.49
C ILE A 254 30.38 11.98 3.72
N GLY A 255 30.05 12.41 2.50
CA GLY A 255 30.94 13.09 1.56
C GLY A 255 31.95 12.16 0.90
N THR A 256 31.60 10.89 0.69
CA THR A 256 32.40 9.92 -0.06
C THR A 256 31.65 9.43 -1.30
N LEU A 257 32.38 9.06 -2.36
CA LEU A 257 31.79 8.59 -3.62
C LEU A 257 31.01 7.27 -3.46
N TRP A 258 31.53 6.31 -2.68
CA TRP A 258 30.96 4.97 -2.54
C TRP A 258 30.19 4.76 -1.24
N GLY A 259 30.22 5.74 -0.33
CA GLY A 259 29.52 5.69 0.95
C GLY A 259 28.04 5.39 0.76
N PRO A 260 27.27 6.22 0.03
CA PRO A 260 25.84 5.99 -0.13
C PRO A 260 25.46 4.64 -0.75
N ALA A 261 26.26 4.09 -1.66
CA ALA A 261 26.03 2.74 -2.19
C ALA A 261 26.19 1.65 -1.12
N ALA A 262 27.25 1.72 -0.31
CA ALA A 262 27.45 0.81 0.82
C ALA A 262 26.39 1.00 1.92
N GLY A 263 26.01 2.25 2.18
CA GLY A 263 24.94 2.60 3.11
C GLY A 263 23.59 2.07 2.68
N ALA A 264 23.26 2.13 1.38
CA ALA A 264 22.01 1.61 0.83
C ALA A 264 21.96 0.08 0.94
N LEU A 265 23.06 -0.62 0.70
CA LEU A 265 23.14 -2.07 0.92
C LEU A 265 22.83 -2.43 2.38
N VAL A 266 23.50 -1.77 3.33
CA VAL A 266 23.27 -2.01 4.77
C VAL A 266 21.85 -1.65 5.17
N TYR A 267 21.35 -0.51 4.70
CA TYR A 267 20.00 -0.03 4.98
C TYR A 267 18.95 -1.01 4.47
N VAL A 268 19.00 -1.44 3.20
CA VAL A 268 17.98 -2.33 2.64
C VAL A 268 17.96 -3.68 3.35
N VAL A 269 19.13 -4.25 3.67
CA VAL A 269 19.22 -5.49 4.45
C VAL A 269 18.66 -5.29 5.86
N LEU A 270 19.01 -4.19 6.52
CA LEU A 270 18.51 -3.87 7.85
C LEU A 270 16.99 -3.64 7.84
N ALA A 271 16.48 -2.83 6.93
CA ALA A 271 15.07 -2.51 6.79
C ALA A 271 14.25 -3.79 6.54
N LYS A 272 14.74 -4.69 5.67
CA LYS A 272 14.11 -6.00 5.45
C LYS A 272 14.16 -6.87 6.71
N ALA A 273 15.28 -6.90 7.42
CA ALA A 273 15.41 -7.67 8.66
C ALA A 273 14.52 -7.13 9.78
N VAL A 274 14.42 -5.81 9.93
CA VAL A 274 13.52 -5.13 10.88
C VAL A 274 12.07 -5.41 10.50
N ALA A 275 11.70 -5.28 9.23
CA ALA A 275 10.35 -5.62 8.77
C ALA A 275 10.00 -7.09 9.05
N LEU A 276 10.93 -8.02 8.82
CA LEU A 276 10.73 -9.46 9.06
C LEU A 276 10.63 -9.82 10.56
N ARG A 277 11.42 -9.17 11.42
CA ARG A 277 11.52 -9.52 12.85
C ARG A 277 10.63 -8.67 13.76
N LEU A 278 10.36 -7.43 13.38
CA LEU A 278 9.71 -6.41 14.19
C LEU A 278 8.51 -5.75 13.49
N GLY A 279 8.16 -6.15 12.25
CA GLY A 279 7.04 -5.60 11.50
C GLY A 279 5.66 -5.72 12.18
N GLY A 280 5.56 -6.55 13.23
CA GLY A 280 4.36 -6.69 14.06
C GLY A 280 4.41 -6.00 15.43
N ALA A 281 5.50 -5.30 15.78
CA ALA A 281 5.68 -4.70 17.11
C ALA A 281 4.95 -3.36 17.31
N GLY A 282 4.52 -2.70 16.21
CA GLY A 282 3.78 -1.43 16.19
C GLY A 282 4.34 -0.43 15.16
N LYS A 283 3.69 0.74 15.00
CA LYS A 283 4.13 1.78 14.04
C LYS A 283 5.24 2.65 14.64
N GLY A 284 6.34 2.85 13.90
CA GLY A 284 7.41 3.81 14.23
C GLY A 284 8.64 3.25 14.94
N TYR A 285 8.72 1.95 15.20
CA TYR A 285 9.92 1.32 15.79
C TYR A 285 11.13 1.37 14.85
N ASP A 286 10.88 1.22 13.56
CA ASP A 286 11.85 1.44 12.49
C ASP A 286 12.49 2.83 12.60
N LEU A 287 11.68 3.89 12.77
CA LEU A 287 12.18 5.25 12.94
C LEU A 287 13.02 5.44 14.22
N VAL A 288 12.63 4.81 15.33
CA VAL A 288 13.41 4.84 16.58
C VAL A 288 14.76 4.14 16.39
N ILE A 289 14.76 2.95 15.76
CA ILE A 289 15.97 2.19 15.46
C ILE A 289 16.88 2.97 14.52
N TYR A 290 16.32 3.54 13.45
CA TYR A 290 17.06 4.34 12.48
C TYR A 290 17.66 5.58 13.15
N GLY A 291 16.87 6.32 13.93
CA GLY A 291 17.36 7.46 14.71
C GLY A 291 18.49 7.08 15.67
N ALA A 292 18.35 5.96 16.39
CA ALA A 292 19.38 5.45 17.29
C ALA A 292 20.67 5.07 16.53
N ILE A 293 20.55 4.46 15.35
CA ILE A 293 21.71 4.13 14.50
C ILE A 293 22.40 5.40 14.00
N ILE A 294 21.65 6.42 13.57
CA ILE A 294 22.22 7.73 13.21
C ILE A 294 23.02 8.29 14.39
N CYS A 295 22.42 8.34 15.59
CA CYS A 295 23.08 8.84 16.79
C CYS A 295 24.35 8.05 17.14
N LEU A 296 24.28 6.71 17.08
CA LEU A 296 25.40 5.83 17.41
C LEU A 296 26.57 5.99 16.43
N ILE A 297 26.28 6.04 15.13
CA ILE A 297 27.32 6.22 14.10
C ILE A 297 27.89 7.63 14.17
N ALA A 298 27.06 8.66 14.36
CA ALA A 298 27.53 10.02 14.56
C ALA A 298 28.45 10.16 15.78
N ALA A 299 28.14 9.44 16.88
CA ALA A 299 28.94 9.47 18.11
C ALA A 299 30.24 8.65 18.02
N LEU A 300 30.18 7.43 17.46
CA LEU A 300 31.29 6.48 17.51
C LEU A 300 32.16 6.47 16.26
N ARG A 301 31.57 6.75 15.08
CA ARG A 301 32.20 6.53 13.76
C ARG A 301 31.74 7.60 12.76
N PRO A 302 32.13 8.88 12.95
CA PRO A 302 31.63 10.01 12.15
C PRO A 302 32.00 9.95 10.66
N HIS A 303 32.96 9.10 10.27
CA HIS A 303 33.34 8.87 8.88
C HIS A 303 32.53 7.74 8.18
N GLY A 304 31.61 7.08 8.89
CA GLY A 304 30.81 5.96 8.38
C GLY A 304 31.63 4.69 8.07
N ILE A 305 30.98 3.71 7.45
CA ILE A 305 31.57 2.40 7.12
C ILE A 305 32.73 2.57 6.14
N VAL A 306 32.50 3.23 5.01
CA VAL A 306 33.53 3.40 3.96
C VAL A 306 34.70 4.23 4.48
N GLY A 307 34.43 5.33 5.20
CA GLY A 307 35.49 6.15 5.77
C GLY A 307 36.35 5.39 6.78
N THR A 308 35.75 4.54 7.62
CA THR A 308 36.58 3.75 8.54
C THR A 308 37.40 2.67 7.83
N ILE A 309 36.86 2.02 6.81
CA ILE A 309 37.63 1.06 6.01
C ILE A 309 38.82 1.76 5.38
N VAL A 310 38.62 2.97 4.83
CA VAL A 310 39.70 3.77 4.25
C VAL A 310 40.72 4.20 5.31
N ASP A 311 40.30 4.62 6.50
CA ASP A 311 41.21 5.01 7.58
C ASP A 311 42.02 3.82 8.11
N ALA A 312 41.38 2.65 8.25
CA ALA A 312 42.06 1.41 8.61
C ALA A 312 43.09 0.99 7.54
N LEU A 313 42.76 1.15 6.26
CA LEU A 313 43.68 0.89 5.16
C LEU A 313 44.81 1.93 5.06
N ARG A 314 44.55 3.21 5.35
CA ARG A 314 45.57 4.27 5.41
C ARG A 314 46.55 4.06 6.58
N ARG A 315 46.05 3.65 7.75
CA ARG A 315 46.90 3.24 8.88
C ARG A 315 47.74 1.99 8.59
N ARG A 316 47.32 1.15 7.63
CA ARG A 316 48.04 -0.05 7.17
C ARG A 316 48.90 0.15 5.92
N ARG A 317 49.02 1.37 5.36
CA ARG A 317 49.78 1.62 4.12
C ARG A 317 51.30 1.76 4.34
N GLY A 318 51.88 0.66 4.82
CA GLY A 318 53.06 0.05 4.21
C GLY A 318 52.71 -1.01 3.15
N ALA A 319 51.44 -1.40 2.96
CA ALA A 319 51.07 -2.37 1.93
C ALA A 319 49.86 -1.93 1.09
N VAL A 320 50.01 -2.04 -0.23
CA VAL A 320 48.92 -1.97 -1.20
C VAL A 320 47.99 -3.14 -0.94
N ALA A 321 46.75 -2.87 -0.54
CA ALA A 321 45.72 -3.90 -0.47
C ALA A 321 44.55 -3.51 -1.36
N THR A 322 44.34 -4.35 -2.38
CA THR A 322 43.08 -4.62 -3.04
C THR A 322 41.98 -4.83 -2.01
N VAL A 323 40.75 -4.41 -2.33
CA VAL A 323 39.57 -4.70 -1.50
C VAL A 323 39.57 -6.21 -1.20
N PRO A 324 39.57 -6.63 0.08
CA PRO A 324 39.71 -8.05 0.39
C PRO A 324 38.52 -8.79 -0.20
N ALA A 325 38.80 -9.78 -1.04
CA ALA A 325 37.82 -10.65 -1.68
C ALA A 325 36.83 -11.25 -0.67
N ALA A 326 37.18 -11.34 0.62
CA ALA A 326 36.30 -11.77 1.70
C ALA A 326 35.06 -10.88 1.92
N VAL A 327 35.14 -9.55 1.73
CA VAL A 327 33.97 -8.66 1.90
C VAL A 327 33.02 -8.79 0.72
N LEU A 328 33.58 -8.87 -0.51
CA LEU A 328 32.80 -9.12 -1.72
C LEU A 328 32.21 -10.54 -1.72
N ALA A 329 32.93 -11.54 -1.21
CA ALA A 329 32.49 -12.92 -1.06
C ALA A 329 31.44 -13.09 0.06
N THR A 330 31.48 -12.28 1.12
CA THR A 330 30.42 -12.29 2.16
C THR A 330 29.14 -11.62 1.64
N ILE A 331 29.28 -10.58 0.82
CA ILE A 331 28.15 -9.92 0.12
C ILE A 331 27.57 -10.85 -0.97
N LEU A 332 28.42 -11.55 -1.73
CA LEU A 332 27.99 -12.55 -2.71
C LEU A 332 27.41 -13.81 -2.04
N ALA A 333 27.97 -14.30 -0.93
CA ALA A 333 27.43 -15.45 -0.20
C ALA A 333 26.08 -15.17 0.47
N PHE A 334 25.77 -13.90 0.79
CA PHE A 334 24.43 -13.49 1.24
C PHE A 334 23.44 -13.26 0.08
N LEU A 335 23.93 -12.90 -1.12
CA LEU A 335 23.13 -12.85 -2.35
C LEU A 335 22.89 -14.25 -2.96
N PHE A 336 23.75 -15.22 -2.64
CA PHE A 336 23.69 -16.62 -3.02
C PHE A 336 23.43 -17.50 -1.79
N VAL A 337 22.43 -17.18 -0.96
CA VAL A 337 21.72 -18.27 -0.28
C VAL A 337 21.08 -19.06 -1.41
N PRO A 338 21.41 -20.34 -1.64
CA PRO A 338 20.67 -21.14 -2.58
C PRO A 338 19.26 -21.29 -2.01
N GLY A 339 18.37 -20.40 -2.46
CA GLY A 339 16.97 -20.77 -2.64
C GLY A 339 17.04 -22.02 -3.49
N HIS A 340 16.69 -23.16 -2.90
CA HIS A 340 16.58 -24.40 -3.64
C HIS A 340 15.63 -24.12 -4.79
N ALA A 341 16.17 -24.02 -6.00
CA ALA A 341 15.39 -24.06 -7.21
C ALA A 341 14.79 -25.47 -7.27
N SER A 342 13.59 -25.61 -6.72
CA SER A 342 12.75 -26.76 -6.95
C SER A 342 12.16 -26.63 -8.35
N ALA A 343 12.12 -27.74 -9.06
CA ALA A 343 11.62 -27.80 -10.41
C ALA A 343 10.10 -27.55 -10.44
N ALA A 344 9.69 -26.66 -11.35
CA ALA A 344 8.31 -26.34 -11.71
C ALA A 344 7.45 -25.73 -10.57
N ASP A 345 7.79 -24.52 -10.12
CA ASP A 345 7.04 -23.84 -9.07
C ASP A 345 5.62 -23.44 -9.52
N SER A 346 4.63 -23.91 -8.76
CA SER A 346 3.25 -23.42 -8.81
C SER A 346 3.24 -21.89 -8.60
N PRO A 347 2.32 -21.12 -9.22
CA PRO A 347 2.16 -19.68 -8.97
C PRO A 347 1.93 -19.31 -7.49
N ILE A 348 1.58 -20.30 -6.66
CA ILE A 348 1.50 -20.18 -5.19
C ILE A 348 2.81 -20.65 -4.56
N ASP A 349 3.44 -19.78 -3.74
CA ASP A 349 4.60 -20.08 -2.90
C ASP A 349 4.22 -21.10 -1.81
N THR A 350 4.64 -22.36 -2.03
CA THR A 350 4.35 -23.49 -1.14
C THR A 350 5.01 -23.34 0.23
N ALA A 351 6.12 -22.62 0.36
CA ALA A 351 6.78 -22.37 1.63
C ALA A 351 6.01 -21.37 2.47
N LEU A 352 5.50 -20.29 1.86
CA LEU A 352 4.61 -19.36 2.55
C LEU A 352 3.27 -20.02 2.93
N ALA A 353 2.68 -20.84 2.05
CA ALA A 353 1.49 -21.62 2.34
C ALA A 353 1.68 -22.50 3.60
N LYS A 354 2.77 -23.26 3.69
CA LYS A 354 3.10 -24.06 4.87
C LYS A 354 3.26 -23.23 6.13
N ARG A 355 3.97 -22.10 6.06
CA ARG A 355 4.13 -21.20 7.21
C ARG A 355 2.76 -20.72 7.70
N ALA A 356 1.88 -20.30 6.81
CA ALA A 356 0.53 -19.87 7.16
C ALA A 356 -0.27 -20.99 7.85
N TRP A 357 -0.19 -22.22 7.36
CA TRP A 357 -0.83 -23.36 8.03
C TRP A 357 -0.19 -23.73 9.36
N ALA A 358 1.13 -23.65 9.50
CA ALA A 358 1.81 -23.89 10.76
C ALA A 358 1.41 -22.86 11.82
N GLU A 359 1.32 -21.57 11.44
CA GLU A 359 0.84 -20.50 12.31
C GLU A 359 -0.61 -20.74 12.76
N ARG A 360 -1.49 -21.12 11.82
CA ARG A 360 -2.88 -21.50 12.10
C ARG A 360 -2.98 -22.72 13.00
N GLN A 361 -2.19 -23.75 12.72
CA GLN A 361 -2.15 -25.00 13.49
C GLN A 361 -1.73 -24.72 14.93
N ALA A 362 -0.68 -23.91 15.14
CA ALA A 362 -0.25 -23.50 16.47
C ALA A 362 -1.35 -22.74 17.25
N ALA A 363 -2.09 -21.84 16.59
CA ALA A 363 -3.21 -21.12 17.22
C ALA A 363 -4.33 -22.09 17.64
N CYS A 364 -4.66 -23.06 16.80
CA CYS A 364 -5.68 -24.06 17.09
C CYS A 364 -5.25 -25.07 18.16
N ASP A 365 -4.00 -25.52 18.15
CA ASP A 365 -3.44 -26.45 19.14
C ASP A 365 -3.36 -25.82 20.53
N SER A 366 -3.11 -24.52 20.59
CA SER A 366 -3.16 -23.72 21.82
C SER A 366 -4.60 -23.62 22.35
N ASP A 367 -5.57 -23.41 21.47
CA ASP A 367 -6.99 -23.33 21.84
C ASP A 367 -7.60 -24.69 22.25
N ARG A 368 -7.19 -25.79 21.60
CA ARG A 368 -7.77 -27.14 21.75
C ARG A 368 -9.30 -27.17 21.57
N GLY A 369 -9.83 -26.27 20.75
CA GLY A 369 -11.27 -26.12 20.52
C GLY A 369 -12.02 -25.52 21.71
N ALA A 370 -11.35 -24.98 22.73
CA ALA A 370 -11.99 -24.42 23.90
C ALA A 370 -12.78 -23.14 23.57
N PHE A 371 -12.35 -22.37 22.56
CA PHE A 371 -12.93 -21.07 22.24
C PHE A 371 -14.39 -21.19 21.77
N TRP A 372 -14.66 -22.08 20.80
CA TRP A 372 -15.98 -22.30 20.21
C TRP A 372 -16.59 -23.68 20.54
N GLY A 373 -15.88 -24.52 21.29
CA GLY A 373 -16.28 -25.92 21.52
C GLY A 373 -16.05 -26.84 20.32
N ILE A 374 -15.46 -26.32 19.24
CA ILE A 374 -15.18 -27.02 17.98
C ILE A 374 -13.80 -26.59 17.51
N SER A 375 -13.00 -27.55 17.03
CA SER A 375 -11.65 -27.25 16.55
C SER A 375 -11.68 -26.48 15.22
N LEU A 376 -10.92 -25.39 15.18
CA LEU A 376 -10.65 -24.63 13.95
C LEU A 376 -9.62 -25.35 13.04
N CYS A 377 -8.89 -26.35 13.55
CA CYS A 377 -8.09 -27.25 12.71
C CYS A 377 -8.97 -27.99 11.72
N GLY A 378 -8.55 -28.00 10.45
CA GLY A 378 -9.23 -28.76 9.42
C GLY A 378 -8.65 -28.51 8.04
N PRO A 379 -9.30 -29.06 7.02
CA PRO A 379 -8.91 -28.89 5.63
C PRO A 379 -8.96 -27.42 5.20
N GLN A 380 -7.88 -26.96 4.57
CA GLN A 380 -7.76 -25.62 4.05
C GLN A 380 -6.91 -25.63 2.77
N LEU A 381 -7.31 -24.80 1.82
CA LEU A 381 -6.63 -24.66 0.54
C LEU A 381 -6.47 -23.18 0.17
N PHE A 382 -5.32 -22.86 -0.42
CA PHE A 382 -5.00 -21.56 -1.00
C PHE A 382 -5.23 -21.61 -2.50
N VAL A 383 -5.94 -20.64 -3.07
CA VAL A 383 -6.27 -20.63 -4.51
C VAL A 383 -5.86 -19.33 -5.16
N ASP A 384 -5.18 -19.44 -6.29
CA ASP A 384 -4.95 -18.33 -7.19
C ASP A 384 -6.23 -18.06 -8.01
N PRO A 385 -6.87 -16.88 -7.88
CA PRO A 385 -8.10 -16.55 -8.60
C PRO A 385 -7.97 -16.65 -10.12
N GLN A 386 -6.78 -16.35 -10.65
CA GLN A 386 -6.57 -16.22 -12.08
C GLN A 386 -6.32 -17.58 -12.72
N THR A 387 -5.50 -18.41 -12.07
CA THR A 387 -5.07 -19.69 -12.64
C THR A 387 -5.87 -20.87 -12.11
N HIS A 388 -6.69 -20.69 -11.07
CA HIS A 388 -7.32 -21.75 -10.28
C HIS A 388 -6.31 -22.75 -9.68
N THR A 389 -5.01 -22.45 -9.72
CA THR A 389 -4.01 -23.26 -9.03
C THR A 389 -4.33 -23.28 -7.55
N ALA A 390 -4.34 -24.46 -6.96
CA ALA A 390 -4.66 -24.65 -5.57
C ALA A 390 -3.50 -25.37 -4.85
N VAL A 391 -3.16 -24.89 -3.66
CA VAL A 391 -2.27 -25.59 -2.73
C VAL A 391 -3.10 -25.93 -1.50
N ALA A 392 -3.15 -27.20 -1.13
CA ALA A 392 -3.95 -27.72 -0.03
C ALA A 392 -3.08 -28.35 1.07
N ASN A 393 -3.54 -28.24 2.32
CA ASN A 393 -2.88 -28.87 3.47
C ASN A 393 -3.15 -30.37 3.59
N ARG A 394 -4.08 -30.90 2.80
CA ARG A 394 -4.48 -32.31 2.74
C ARG A 394 -4.84 -32.67 1.29
N ASP A 395 -4.77 -33.94 0.95
CA ASP A 395 -5.19 -34.44 -0.36
C ASP A 395 -6.71 -34.43 -0.51
N THR A 396 -7.18 -34.25 -1.75
CA THR A 396 -8.59 -34.41 -2.12
C THR A 396 -8.71 -34.76 -3.61
N PRO A 397 -9.51 -35.78 -4.00
CA PRO A 397 -9.63 -36.21 -5.39
C PRO A 397 -9.97 -35.08 -6.38
N SER A 398 -10.87 -34.17 -6.00
CA SER A 398 -11.32 -33.07 -6.86
C SER A 398 -10.23 -32.07 -7.25
N LEU A 399 -9.12 -31.98 -6.52
CA LEU A 399 -8.01 -31.09 -6.88
C LEU A 399 -7.04 -31.71 -7.88
N HIS A 400 -7.13 -33.02 -8.13
CA HIS A 400 -6.14 -33.80 -8.89
C HIS A 400 -4.70 -33.46 -8.46
N ALA A 401 -4.50 -33.31 -7.15
CA ALA A 401 -3.29 -32.72 -6.61
C ALA A 401 -2.12 -33.71 -6.61
N THR A 402 -0.91 -33.18 -6.81
CA THR A 402 0.35 -33.91 -6.62
C THR A 402 1.02 -33.42 -5.36
N GLN A 403 1.57 -34.34 -4.57
CA GLN A 403 2.28 -33.97 -3.36
C GLN A 403 3.63 -33.35 -3.71
N ARG A 404 3.88 -32.12 -3.26
CA ARG A 404 5.16 -31.41 -3.42
C ARG A 404 5.56 -30.78 -2.11
N ASP A 405 6.78 -31.11 -1.66
CA ASP A 405 7.35 -30.66 -0.39
C ASP A 405 6.43 -30.87 0.85
N GLY A 406 5.50 -31.82 0.84
CA GLY A 406 4.57 -32.04 1.96
C GLY A 406 3.31 -31.19 1.93
N VAL A 407 3.01 -30.52 0.81
CA VAL A 407 1.69 -29.95 0.50
C VAL A 407 1.12 -30.56 -0.77
N TRP A 408 -0.17 -30.38 -1.02
CA TRP A 408 -0.86 -30.93 -2.18
C TRP A 408 -1.10 -29.81 -3.20
N VAL A 409 -0.45 -29.89 -4.37
CA VAL A 409 -0.53 -28.86 -5.41
C VAL A 409 -1.36 -29.40 -6.57
N GLY A 410 -2.47 -28.75 -6.87
CA GLY A 410 -3.41 -29.15 -7.91
C GLY A 410 -4.16 -27.94 -8.50
N THR A 411 -5.34 -28.18 -9.02
CA THR A 411 -6.19 -27.15 -9.63
C THR A 411 -7.59 -27.28 -9.11
N LEU A 412 -8.16 -26.17 -8.62
CA LEU A 412 -9.56 -26.13 -8.23
C LEU A 412 -10.44 -26.20 -9.49
N PRO A 413 -11.42 -27.11 -9.59
CA PRO A 413 -12.27 -27.20 -10.77
C PRO A 413 -12.96 -25.87 -11.08
N ALA A 414 -13.04 -25.51 -12.36
CA ALA A 414 -13.60 -24.23 -12.80
C ALA A 414 -15.09 -24.03 -12.41
N SER A 415 -15.80 -25.10 -12.05
CA SER A 415 -17.16 -25.04 -11.50
C SER A 415 -17.24 -24.44 -10.10
N PHE A 416 -16.11 -24.35 -9.37
CA PHE A 416 -16.07 -23.73 -8.05
C PHE A 416 -15.66 -22.25 -8.16
N PRO A 417 -16.46 -21.32 -7.60
CA PRO A 417 -16.07 -19.92 -7.54
C PRO A 417 -14.87 -19.74 -6.60
N THR A 418 -13.94 -18.87 -6.98
CA THR A 418 -12.78 -18.51 -6.14
C THR A 418 -13.14 -17.34 -5.22
N SER A 419 -13.21 -17.60 -3.92
CA SER A 419 -13.46 -16.58 -2.90
C SER A 419 -12.96 -17.03 -1.52
N ASN A 420 -12.68 -16.06 -0.64
CA ASN A 420 -12.45 -16.35 0.77
C ASN A 420 -13.77 -16.83 1.40
N THR A 421 -13.89 -18.13 1.64
CA THR A 421 -15.10 -18.72 2.24
C THR A 421 -14.90 -20.20 2.59
N ALA A 422 -15.90 -20.80 3.22
CA ALA A 422 -15.99 -22.25 3.37
C ALA A 422 -16.68 -22.89 2.16
N ILE A 423 -16.06 -23.94 1.60
CA ILE A 423 -16.60 -24.73 0.49
C ILE A 423 -16.76 -26.19 0.89
N THR A 424 -17.50 -26.96 0.11
CA THR A 424 -17.58 -28.41 0.26
C THR A 424 -16.91 -29.05 -0.95
N LEU A 425 -15.82 -29.78 -0.71
CA LEU A 425 -15.12 -30.56 -1.74
C LEU A 425 -15.10 -32.02 -1.28
N ASP A 426 -15.49 -32.93 -2.18
CA ASP A 426 -15.49 -34.37 -1.94
C ASP A 426 -16.20 -34.79 -0.64
N GLY A 427 -17.27 -34.08 -0.27
CA GLY A 427 -18.06 -34.35 0.94
C GLY A 427 -17.46 -33.83 2.24
N GLU A 428 -16.29 -33.18 2.20
CA GLU A 428 -15.65 -32.55 3.35
C GLU A 428 -15.76 -31.02 3.28
N ARG A 429 -15.87 -30.34 4.43
CA ARG A 429 -15.89 -28.87 4.49
C ARG A 429 -14.45 -28.34 4.55
N TRP A 430 -14.11 -27.49 3.60
CA TRP A 430 -12.81 -26.84 3.46
C TRP A 430 -12.92 -25.34 3.70
N SER A 431 -11.86 -24.75 4.23
CA SER A 431 -11.63 -23.30 4.18
C SER A 431 -10.87 -22.97 2.88
N MET A 432 -11.43 -22.13 2.03
CA MET A 432 -10.73 -21.55 0.86
C MET A 432 -10.20 -20.18 1.24
N VAL A 433 -8.92 -19.92 0.96
CA VAL A 433 -8.32 -18.60 1.11
C VAL A 433 -7.64 -18.20 -0.20
N MET A 434 -7.90 -16.98 -0.65
CA MET A 434 -7.39 -16.44 -1.90
C MET A 434 -5.91 -16.07 -1.81
N TRP A 435 -5.18 -16.34 -2.89
CA TRP A 435 -3.80 -15.94 -3.09
C TRP A 435 -3.73 -14.61 -3.89
N PRO A 436 -2.75 -13.72 -3.62
CA PRO A 436 -1.70 -13.80 -2.61
C PRO A 436 -2.21 -13.56 -1.18
N LEU A 437 -1.60 -14.25 -0.21
CA LEU A 437 -1.85 -13.97 1.20
C LEU A 437 -1.33 -12.58 1.60
N PRO A 438 -1.91 -11.94 2.64
CA PRO A 438 -1.38 -10.69 3.17
C PRO A 438 0.11 -10.78 3.51
N ASN A 439 0.87 -9.74 3.10
CA ASN A 439 2.29 -9.64 3.40
C ASN A 439 2.54 -9.42 4.91
N ASP A 440 1.65 -8.70 5.58
CA ASP A 440 1.68 -8.56 7.04
C ASP A 440 1.35 -9.91 7.71
N PRO A 441 2.29 -10.49 8.49
CA PRO A 441 2.05 -11.74 9.19
C PRO A 441 0.85 -11.74 10.12
N ILE A 442 0.51 -10.59 10.72
CA ILE A 442 -0.63 -10.49 11.63
C ILE A 442 -1.94 -10.61 10.83
N GLU A 443 -2.09 -9.80 9.78
CA GLU A 443 -3.27 -9.87 8.91
C GLU A 443 -3.41 -11.23 8.23
N ARG A 444 -2.29 -11.84 7.84
CA ARG A 444 -2.29 -13.22 7.30
C ARG A 444 -2.82 -14.22 8.32
N ARG A 445 -2.32 -14.19 9.56
CA ARG A 445 -2.79 -15.11 10.61
C ARG A 445 -4.27 -14.91 10.92
N ILE A 446 -4.70 -13.65 11.02
CA ILE A 446 -6.11 -13.32 11.26
C ILE A 446 -6.98 -13.85 10.11
N LEU A 447 -6.64 -13.55 8.86
CA LEU A 447 -7.38 -14.03 7.68
C LEU A 447 -7.48 -15.57 7.65
N VAL A 448 -6.35 -16.26 7.86
CA VAL A 448 -6.32 -17.73 7.76
C VAL A 448 -7.17 -18.39 8.87
N VAL A 449 -7.21 -17.80 10.07
CA VAL A 449 -8.07 -18.26 11.18
C VAL A 449 -9.52 -17.82 10.99
N HIS A 450 -9.76 -16.62 10.46
CA HIS A 450 -11.07 -16.11 10.06
C HIS A 450 -11.75 -17.09 9.11
N GLU A 451 -11.08 -17.49 8.03
CA GLU A 451 -11.64 -18.45 7.07
C GLU A 451 -11.80 -19.85 7.66
N SER A 452 -10.97 -20.22 8.65
CA SER A 452 -11.15 -21.47 9.40
C SER A 452 -12.40 -21.46 10.26
N TRP A 453 -12.86 -20.29 10.71
CA TRP A 453 -14.11 -20.15 11.47
C TRP A 453 -15.33 -20.38 10.59
N HIS A 454 -15.35 -19.83 9.37
CA HIS A 454 -16.44 -20.10 8.42
C HIS A 454 -16.63 -21.59 8.14
N ARG A 455 -15.55 -22.39 8.14
CA ARG A 455 -15.63 -23.85 7.99
C ARG A 455 -16.44 -24.54 9.09
N ILE A 456 -16.42 -24.02 10.32
CA ILE A 456 -17.15 -24.60 11.47
C ILE A 456 -18.50 -23.92 11.73
N GLN A 457 -18.82 -22.84 11.02
CA GLN A 457 -19.99 -22.00 11.27
C GLN A 457 -21.31 -22.78 11.25
N ASP A 458 -21.47 -23.71 10.29
CA ASP A 458 -22.64 -24.58 10.20
C ASP A 458 -22.78 -25.48 11.45
N GLN A 459 -21.66 -25.96 12.01
CA GLN A 459 -21.63 -26.78 13.23
C GLN A 459 -21.98 -25.96 14.48
N LEU A 460 -21.65 -24.67 14.47
CA LEU A 460 -22.07 -23.70 15.48
C LEU A 460 -23.55 -23.31 15.35
N ARG A 461 -24.24 -23.78 14.30
CA ARG A 461 -25.64 -23.43 13.98
C ARG A 461 -25.84 -21.92 13.85
N LEU A 462 -24.84 -21.22 13.33
CA LEU A 462 -24.89 -19.79 13.03
C LEU A 462 -25.12 -19.59 11.52
N PRO A 463 -25.98 -18.64 11.13
CA PRO A 463 -26.34 -18.43 9.74
C PRO A 463 -25.18 -17.79 8.98
N MET A 464 -24.97 -18.26 7.75
CA MET A 464 -24.10 -17.59 6.78
C MET A 464 -24.95 -16.55 6.03
N ALA A 465 -24.99 -15.33 6.56
CA ALA A 465 -25.81 -14.25 6.03
C ALA A 465 -24.95 -13.02 5.69
N ASN A 466 -25.02 -12.60 4.42
CA ASN A 466 -24.25 -11.48 3.88
C ASN A 466 -25.16 -10.35 3.35
N PRO A 467 -26.03 -9.75 4.20
CA PRO A 467 -26.92 -8.69 3.77
C PRO A 467 -26.14 -7.41 3.43
N SER A 468 -26.74 -6.57 2.58
CA SER A 468 -26.23 -5.21 2.37
C SER A 468 -26.69 -4.29 3.50
N ASN A 469 -25.81 -3.39 3.95
CA ASN A 469 -26.11 -2.35 4.95
C ASN A 469 -25.98 -0.97 4.32
N ASP A 470 -26.82 -0.69 3.32
CA ASP A 470 -26.73 0.50 2.46
C ASP A 470 -26.91 1.81 3.24
N HIS A 471 -27.58 1.77 4.39
CA HIS A 471 -27.67 2.95 5.27
C HIS A 471 -26.31 3.43 5.75
N LEU A 472 -25.29 2.58 5.76
CA LEU A 472 -23.90 2.96 6.05
C LEU A 472 -23.18 3.65 4.88
N GLU A 473 -23.87 3.90 3.76
CA GLU A 473 -23.45 4.87 2.74
C GLU A 473 -24.05 6.26 2.94
N THR A 474 -24.93 6.44 3.91
CA THR A 474 -25.46 7.76 4.26
C THR A 474 -24.52 8.50 5.21
N ALA A 475 -24.54 9.84 5.17
CA ALA A 475 -23.78 10.67 6.11
C ALA A 475 -24.11 10.31 7.56
N ASP A 476 -25.39 10.19 7.87
CA ASP A 476 -25.86 9.86 9.22
C ASP A 476 -25.45 8.45 9.65
N GLY A 477 -25.58 7.46 8.76
CA GLY A 477 -25.19 6.08 9.06
C GLY A 477 -23.70 5.97 9.40
N ARG A 478 -22.83 6.61 8.62
CA ARG A 478 -21.39 6.66 8.88
C ARG A 478 -21.05 7.44 10.14
N TYR A 479 -21.69 8.59 10.34
CA TYR A 479 -21.49 9.43 11.52
C TYR A 479 -21.74 8.68 12.83
N TRP A 480 -22.90 8.04 12.96
CA TRP A 480 -23.25 7.31 14.19
C TRP A 480 -22.41 6.04 14.39
N LEU A 481 -22.01 5.37 13.32
CA LEU A 481 -21.09 4.22 13.39
C LEU A 481 -19.69 4.66 13.84
N GLU A 482 -19.17 5.78 13.33
CA GLU A 482 -17.86 6.28 13.76
C GLU A 482 -17.86 6.74 15.22
N LEU A 483 -18.94 7.34 15.70
CA LEU A 483 -19.12 7.63 17.14
C LEU A 483 -19.11 6.35 17.98
N GLU A 484 -19.83 5.31 17.53
CA GLU A 484 -19.81 3.97 18.14
C GLU A 484 -18.37 3.43 18.21
N TRP A 485 -17.60 3.53 17.13
CA TRP A 485 -16.19 3.10 17.10
C TRP A 485 -15.27 3.91 18.01
N ARG A 486 -15.44 5.23 18.10
CA ARG A 486 -14.67 6.07 19.04
C ARG A 486 -14.95 5.68 20.49
N ALA A 487 -16.22 5.40 20.82
CA ALA A 487 -16.62 4.92 22.13
C ALA A 487 -16.12 3.50 22.44
N LEU A 488 -16.17 2.58 21.47
CA LEU A 488 -15.61 1.23 21.61
C LEU A 488 -14.08 1.25 21.81
N ALA A 489 -13.36 2.12 21.09
CA ALA A 489 -11.92 2.31 21.28
C ALA A 489 -11.58 2.83 22.68
N ARG A 490 -12.40 3.76 23.21
CA ARG A 490 -12.30 4.22 24.60
C ARG A 490 -12.62 3.09 25.58
N ALA A 491 -13.66 2.29 25.34
CA ALA A 491 -13.99 1.15 26.18
C ALA A 491 -12.86 0.11 26.22
N ALA A 492 -12.20 -0.13 25.09
CA ALA A 492 -11.06 -1.04 24.97
C ALA A 492 -9.86 -0.63 25.83
N THR A 493 -9.64 0.68 26.00
CA THR A 493 -8.46 1.24 26.68
C THR A 493 -8.70 1.64 28.13
N MET A 494 -9.96 1.83 28.53
CA MET A 494 -10.35 2.16 29.91
C MET A 494 -10.62 0.91 30.75
N THR A 495 -10.76 1.07 32.07
CA THR A 495 -11.15 0.02 33.03
C THR A 495 -12.29 0.50 33.94
N GLY A 496 -12.88 -0.42 34.72
CA GLY A 496 -13.88 -0.09 35.73
C GLY A 496 -15.07 0.72 35.22
N THR A 497 -15.45 1.76 35.97
CA THR A 497 -16.59 2.64 35.65
C THR A 497 -16.39 3.40 34.34
N ALA A 498 -15.17 3.81 34.00
CA ALA A 498 -14.87 4.50 32.75
C ALA A 498 -15.12 3.61 31.53
N ARG A 499 -14.75 2.32 31.60
CA ARG A 499 -15.09 1.33 30.55
C ARG A 499 -16.59 1.17 30.44
N ARG A 500 -17.29 0.98 31.56
CA ARG A 500 -18.76 0.82 31.58
C ARG A 500 -19.47 2.03 30.94
N THR A 501 -19.01 3.25 31.23
CA THR A 501 -19.55 4.47 30.60
C THR A 501 -19.31 4.50 29.10
N ALA A 502 -18.08 4.19 28.64
CA ALA A 502 -17.77 4.15 27.22
C ALA A 502 -18.56 3.07 26.46
N VAL A 503 -18.84 1.92 27.09
CA VAL A 503 -19.75 0.90 26.55
C VAL A 503 -21.18 1.44 26.43
N ALA A 504 -21.69 2.13 27.45
CA ALA A 504 -23.01 2.77 27.39
C ALA A 504 -23.10 3.82 26.28
N ASP A 505 -22.03 4.60 26.06
CA ASP A 505 -21.95 5.57 24.97
C ASP A 505 -22.00 4.88 23.60
N ALA A 506 -21.19 3.84 23.39
CA ALA A 506 -21.18 3.08 22.14
C ALA A 506 -22.56 2.49 21.80
N LEU A 507 -23.22 1.90 22.81
CA LEU A 507 -24.55 1.31 22.64
C LEU A 507 -25.65 2.37 22.42
N ALA A 508 -25.53 3.54 23.03
CA ALA A 508 -26.41 4.67 22.75
C ALA A 508 -26.27 5.15 21.29
N PHE A 509 -25.04 5.23 20.77
CA PHE A 509 -24.79 5.59 19.36
C PHE A 509 -25.35 4.54 18.39
N ARG A 510 -25.14 3.25 18.69
CA ARG A 510 -25.75 2.14 17.94
C ARG A 510 -27.27 2.23 17.93
N ALA A 511 -27.89 2.42 19.09
CA ALA A 511 -29.35 2.54 19.21
C ALA A 511 -29.89 3.77 18.46
N ALA A 512 -29.17 4.89 18.51
CA ALA A 512 -29.52 6.10 17.77
C ALA A 512 -29.42 5.92 16.25
N ARG A 513 -28.51 5.07 15.77
CA ARG A 513 -28.41 4.67 14.36
C ARG A 513 -29.58 3.77 13.97
N PHE A 514 -29.89 2.74 14.76
CA PHE A 514 -31.02 1.84 14.50
C PHE A 514 -32.38 2.53 14.54
N ARG A 515 -32.56 3.54 15.40
CA ARG A 515 -33.77 4.37 15.41
C ARG A 515 -33.95 5.17 14.11
N ARG A 516 -32.86 5.57 13.46
CA ARG A 516 -32.89 6.35 12.20
C ARG A 516 -33.09 5.49 10.97
N PHE A 517 -32.62 4.24 11.01
CA PHE A 517 -32.65 3.32 9.88
C PHE A 517 -33.41 2.05 10.29
N PRO A 518 -34.75 2.03 10.13
CA PRO A 518 -35.54 0.83 10.36
C PRO A 518 -35.01 -0.35 9.52
N GLY A 519 -34.84 -1.52 10.14
CA GLY A 519 -34.27 -2.71 9.50
C GLY A 519 -32.75 -2.85 9.64
N ALA A 520 -32.01 -1.76 9.93
CA ALA A 520 -30.56 -1.80 10.11
C ALA A 520 -30.11 -2.76 11.23
N ALA A 521 -30.90 -2.88 12.30
CA ALA A 521 -30.60 -3.80 13.39
C ALA A 521 -30.51 -5.25 12.91
N ALA A 522 -31.42 -5.68 12.02
CA ALA A 522 -31.43 -7.05 11.51
C ALA A 522 -30.25 -7.31 10.58
N THR A 523 -29.99 -6.41 9.63
CA THR A 523 -28.92 -6.57 8.64
C THR A 523 -27.53 -6.43 9.26
N GLU A 524 -27.35 -5.48 10.19
CA GLU A 524 -26.06 -5.30 10.86
C GLU A 524 -25.76 -6.43 11.84
N ASN A 525 -26.76 -6.89 12.61
CA ASN A 525 -26.55 -8.02 13.51
C ASN A 525 -26.22 -9.30 12.74
N ALA A 526 -26.91 -9.55 11.62
CA ALA A 526 -26.60 -10.69 10.75
C ALA A 526 -25.15 -10.64 10.23
N LEU A 527 -24.67 -9.48 9.76
CA LEU A 527 -23.29 -9.36 9.29
C LEU A 527 -22.27 -9.40 10.44
N MET A 528 -22.60 -8.88 11.63
CA MET A 528 -21.77 -9.02 12.83
C MET A 528 -21.62 -10.48 13.26
N ILE A 529 -22.68 -11.30 13.12
CA ILE A 529 -22.60 -12.74 13.38
C ILE A 529 -21.77 -13.44 12.30
N ASN A 530 -21.94 -13.07 11.02
CA ASN A 530 -21.24 -13.72 9.92
C ASN A 530 -19.75 -13.35 9.87
N GLU A 531 -19.43 -12.07 9.67
CA GLU A 531 -18.07 -11.57 9.44
C GLU A 531 -17.41 -11.07 10.73
N GLY A 532 -18.21 -10.46 11.63
CA GLY A 532 -17.69 -9.89 12.87
C GLY A 532 -17.15 -10.94 13.85
N LEU A 533 -17.81 -12.10 13.97
CA LEU A 533 -17.34 -13.20 14.82
C LEU A 533 -16.15 -13.94 14.22
N ALA A 534 -16.12 -14.11 12.90
CA ALA A 534 -14.98 -14.68 12.20
C ALA A 534 -13.72 -13.82 12.43
N GLU A 535 -13.85 -12.51 12.24
CA GLU A 535 -12.76 -11.56 12.44
C GLU A 535 -12.33 -11.47 13.91
N TYR A 536 -13.29 -11.43 14.83
CA TYR A 536 -13.02 -11.51 16.26
C TYR A 536 -12.28 -12.79 16.63
N THR A 537 -12.64 -13.94 16.05
CA THR A 537 -11.98 -15.22 16.31
C THR A 537 -10.52 -15.18 15.87
N GLY A 538 -10.27 -14.66 14.66
CA GLY A 538 -8.91 -14.42 14.17
C GLY A 538 -8.11 -13.56 15.15
N VAL A 539 -8.62 -12.38 15.51
CA VAL A 539 -7.96 -11.48 16.46
C VAL A 539 -7.71 -12.15 17.81
N ALA A 540 -8.71 -12.82 18.40
CA ALA A 540 -8.63 -13.37 19.75
C ALA A 540 -7.64 -14.54 19.88
N LEU A 541 -7.51 -15.37 18.83
CA LEU A 541 -6.66 -16.56 18.83
C LEU A 541 -5.24 -16.29 18.32
N THR A 542 -5.03 -15.23 17.54
CA THR A 542 -3.71 -14.91 16.98
C THR A 542 -3.04 -13.70 17.65
N THR A 543 -3.72 -13.04 18.59
CA THR A 543 -3.20 -11.88 19.32
C THR A 543 -3.02 -12.23 20.80
N PRO A 544 -1.84 -12.00 21.40
CA PRO A 544 -1.63 -12.16 22.84
C PRO A 544 -2.65 -11.36 23.66
N ALA A 545 -3.08 -11.91 24.80
CA ALA A 545 -4.11 -11.29 25.64
C ALA A 545 -3.78 -9.84 26.06
N ALA A 546 -2.50 -9.55 26.34
CA ALA A 546 -2.02 -8.22 26.71
C ALA A 546 -2.20 -7.18 25.59
N ASP A 547 -2.16 -7.62 24.32
CA ASP A 547 -2.18 -6.73 23.15
C ASP A 547 -3.58 -6.60 22.53
N ARG A 548 -4.58 -7.34 23.04
CA ARG A 548 -5.95 -7.35 22.47
C ARG A 548 -6.58 -5.96 22.45
N ALA A 549 -6.37 -5.14 23.48
CA ALA A 549 -6.89 -3.77 23.51
C ALA A 549 -6.31 -2.92 22.37
N VAL A 550 -5.00 -3.02 22.14
CA VAL A 550 -4.30 -2.29 21.06
C VAL A 550 -4.82 -2.76 19.70
N ARG A 551 -4.95 -4.08 19.50
CA ARG A 551 -5.46 -4.65 18.25
C ARG A 551 -6.89 -4.23 17.95
N VAL A 552 -7.76 -4.17 18.96
CA VAL A 552 -9.13 -3.67 18.82
C VAL A 552 -9.13 -2.20 18.37
N VAL A 553 -8.33 -1.34 19.02
CA VAL A 553 -8.22 0.07 18.64
C VAL A 553 -7.70 0.21 17.21
N GLU A 554 -6.70 -0.58 16.82
CA GLU A 554 -6.16 -0.58 15.45
C GLU A 554 -7.22 -0.98 14.42
N ARG A 555 -8.02 -2.01 14.68
CA ARG A 555 -9.14 -2.45 13.82
C ARG A 555 -10.20 -1.36 13.66
N LEU A 556 -10.56 -0.69 14.75
CA LEU A 556 -11.52 0.42 14.72
C LEU A 556 -10.97 1.61 13.93
N LEU A 557 -9.69 1.95 14.09
CA LEU A 557 -9.05 3.03 13.33
C LEU A 557 -8.89 2.70 11.84
N SER A 558 -8.54 1.46 11.50
CA SER A 558 -8.43 1.03 10.10
C SER A 558 -9.80 0.95 9.41
N GLY A 559 -10.85 0.54 10.14
CA GLY A 559 -12.23 0.55 9.68
C GLY A 559 -12.68 1.94 9.21
N ARG A 560 -12.28 3.01 9.91
CA ARG A 560 -12.59 4.40 9.56
C ARG A 560 -11.99 4.87 8.23
N GLN A 561 -10.92 4.21 7.78
CA GLN A 561 -10.26 4.53 6.51
C GLN A 561 -10.89 3.81 5.31
N ARG A 562 -11.89 2.94 5.54
CA ARG A 562 -12.54 2.19 4.44
C ARG A 562 -13.40 3.12 3.58
N SER A 563 -13.35 2.89 2.26
CA SER A 563 -14.11 3.64 1.25
C SER A 563 -15.62 3.45 1.36
N SER A 564 -16.05 2.29 1.86
CA SER A 564 -17.44 1.93 2.15
C SER A 564 -17.52 1.19 3.49
N PHE A 565 -18.58 1.44 4.27
CA PHE A 565 -18.85 0.75 5.53
C PHE A 565 -19.90 -0.36 5.41
N VAL A 566 -20.59 -0.48 4.27
CA VAL A 566 -21.73 -1.40 4.04
C VAL A 566 -21.44 -2.85 4.45
N ARG A 567 -20.22 -3.32 4.16
CA ARG A 567 -19.76 -4.66 4.57
C ARG A 567 -18.56 -4.61 5.50
N SER A 568 -17.68 -3.63 5.29
CA SER A 568 -16.41 -3.55 6.01
C SER A 568 -16.57 -3.27 7.51
N PHE A 569 -17.72 -2.74 7.95
CA PHE A 569 -17.88 -2.34 9.35
C PHE A 569 -17.78 -3.52 10.32
N ALA A 570 -18.23 -4.72 9.91
CA ALA A 570 -18.28 -5.89 10.76
C ALA A 570 -16.87 -6.35 11.17
N TYR A 571 -15.88 -6.23 10.27
CA TYR A 571 -14.48 -6.57 10.55
C TYR A 571 -13.83 -5.61 11.57
N ALA A 572 -14.33 -4.38 11.70
CA ALA A 572 -13.85 -3.43 12.70
C ALA A 572 -14.62 -3.58 14.03
N SER A 573 -15.94 -3.65 13.97
CA SER A 573 -16.81 -3.77 15.15
C SER A 573 -16.68 -5.12 15.84
N GLY A 574 -16.61 -6.22 15.10
CA GLY A 574 -16.59 -7.60 15.61
C GLY A 574 -15.55 -7.83 16.71
N PRO A 575 -14.26 -7.60 16.44
CA PRO A 575 -13.20 -7.72 17.44
C PRO A 575 -13.44 -6.89 18.71
N ALA A 576 -14.00 -5.68 18.58
CA ALA A 576 -14.28 -4.81 19.71
C ALA A 576 -15.37 -5.39 20.61
N TYR A 577 -16.52 -5.79 20.02
CA TYR A 577 -17.62 -6.39 20.76
C TYR A 577 -17.21 -7.71 21.43
N GLY A 578 -16.56 -8.61 20.68
CA GLY A 578 -16.14 -9.91 21.22
C GLY A 578 -15.11 -9.79 22.34
N THR A 579 -14.14 -8.88 22.22
CA THR A 579 -13.12 -8.65 23.25
C THR A 579 -13.72 -8.03 24.52
N LEU A 580 -14.62 -7.05 24.38
CA LEU A 580 -15.29 -6.45 25.54
C LEU A 580 -16.20 -7.46 26.26
N LEU A 581 -16.85 -8.35 25.51
CA LEU A 581 -17.63 -9.46 26.05
C LEU A 581 -16.74 -10.50 26.75
N ASP A 582 -15.54 -10.79 26.24
CA ASP A 582 -14.59 -11.66 26.93
C ASP A 582 -14.21 -11.15 28.32
N TRP A 583 -14.01 -9.83 28.43
CA TRP A 583 -13.63 -9.23 29.70
C TRP A 583 -14.76 -9.16 30.72
N ALA A 584 -16.02 -9.06 30.27
CA ALA A 584 -17.18 -8.94 31.16
C ALA A 584 -17.91 -10.27 31.41
N ALA A 585 -17.90 -11.19 30.44
CA ALA A 585 -18.63 -12.43 30.48
C ALA A 585 -17.90 -13.55 29.70
N PRO A 586 -16.77 -14.11 30.18
CA PRO A 586 -15.88 -15.05 29.45
C PRO A 586 -16.54 -16.30 28.81
N GLY A 587 -17.79 -16.64 29.15
CA GLY A 587 -18.55 -17.77 28.61
C GLY A 587 -19.67 -17.40 27.62
N TRP A 588 -19.76 -16.13 27.19
CA TRP A 588 -20.88 -15.60 26.40
C TRP A 588 -21.16 -16.36 25.09
N ARG A 589 -20.14 -17.01 24.51
CA ARG A 589 -20.23 -17.78 23.25
C ARG A 589 -21.14 -19.02 23.34
N ARG A 590 -21.20 -19.70 24.49
CA ARG A 590 -21.88 -21.02 24.63
C ARG A 590 -23.39 -20.99 24.41
N GLY A 591 -24.01 -19.81 24.47
CA GLY A 591 -25.45 -19.61 24.26
C GLY A 591 -25.79 -18.82 23.01
N LEU A 592 -24.81 -18.57 22.13
CA LEU A 592 -25.02 -17.72 20.95
C LEU A 592 -25.95 -18.42 19.94
N ARG A 593 -26.87 -17.65 19.37
CA ARG A 593 -27.83 -18.11 18.35
C ARG A 593 -27.74 -17.19 17.14
N GLY A 594 -28.23 -17.65 15.99
CA GLY A 594 -28.13 -16.91 14.73
C GLY A 594 -28.71 -15.49 14.73
N GLY A 595 -29.78 -15.25 15.50
CA GLY A 595 -30.39 -13.93 15.65
C GLY A 595 -29.86 -13.10 16.83
N ALA A 596 -28.69 -13.44 17.37
CA ALA A 596 -28.14 -12.74 18.52
C ALA A 596 -27.72 -11.31 18.19
N ASP A 597 -27.98 -10.40 19.12
CA ASP A 597 -27.48 -9.03 19.10
C ASP A 597 -26.30 -8.91 20.07
N LEU A 598 -25.09 -8.76 19.54
CA LEU A 598 -23.87 -8.60 20.33
C LEU A 598 -23.90 -7.32 21.19
N GLY A 599 -24.60 -6.28 20.74
CA GLY A 599 -24.83 -5.07 21.52
C GLY A 599 -25.75 -5.32 22.71
N ALA A 600 -26.82 -6.10 22.54
CA ALA A 600 -27.68 -6.49 23.66
C ALA A 600 -26.97 -7.41 24.66
N LEU A 601 -26.10 -8.31 24.18
CA LEU A 601 -25.24 -9.13 25.04
C LEU A 601 -24.26 -8.24 25.84
N LEU A 602 -23.64 -7.27 25.17
CA LEU A 602 -22.68 -6.35 25.79
C LEU A 602 -23.38 -5.45 26.83
N ALA A 603 -24.58 -4.97 26.51
CA ALA A 603 -25.44 -4.20 27.42
C ALA A 603 -25.70 -4.96 28.72
N ARG A 604 -26.10 -6.23 28.63
CA ARG A 604 -26.31 -7.11 29.79
C ARG A 604 -25.02 -7.36 30.56
N ALA A 605 -23.92 -7.64 29.88
CA ALA A 605 -22.64 -7.95 30.51
C ALA A 605 -22.06 -6.78 31.32
N TYR A 606 -22.28 -5.53 30.88
CA TYR A 606 -21.84 -4.33 31.59
C TYR A 606 -22.95 -3.69 32.46
N GLY A 607 -24.16 -4.26 32.45
CA GLY A 607 -25.33 -3.73 33.16
C GLY A 607 -25.67 -2.29 32.73
N VAL A 608 -25.69 -2.01 31.42
CA VAL A 608 -25.99 -0.69 30.86
C VAL A 608 -27.16 -0.76 29.87
N GLU A 609 -27.82 0.37 29.64
CA GLU A 609 -28.92 0.48 28.67
C GLU A 609 -28.47 1.13 27.36
N ALA A 610 -28.99 0.66 26.25
CA ALA A 610 -28.78 1.23 24.92
C ALA A 610 -29.75 2.42 24.68
N ASP A 611 -29.54 3.51 25.41
CA ASP A 611 -30.43 4.68 25.39
C ASP A 611 -30.15 5.61 24.19
N ALA A 612 -30.95 5.46 23.12
CA ALA A 612 -30.90 6.31 21.93
C ALA A 612 -31.24 7.80 22.20
N SER A 613 -31.92 8.13 23.30
CA SER A 613 -32.26 9.51 23.66
C SER A 613 -31.05 10.27 24.23
N ALA A 614 -30.15 9.58 24.93
CA ALA A 614 -28.91 10.15 25.43
C ALA A 614 -27.82 10.35 24.37
N ALA A 615 -27.95 9.71 23.20
CA ALA A 615 -26.90 9.66 22.19
C ALA A 615 -26.38 11.04 21.76
N SER A 616 -27.26 11.99 21.43
CA SER A 616 -26.83 13.34 21.01
C SER A 616 -26.05 14.08 22.10
N ARG A 617 -26.47 13.94 23.37
CA ARG A 617 -25.74 14.53 24.51
C ARG A 617 -24.38 13.86 24.72
N ARG A 618 -24.30 12.53 24.57
CA ARG A 618 -23.06 11.76 24.73
C ARG A 618 -22.07 12.02 23.59
N ALA A 619 -22.56 12.34 22.38
CA ALA A 619 -21.73 12.55 21.19
C ALA A 619 -20.73 13.71 21.35
N THR A 620 -21.05 14.74 22.13
CA THR A 620 -20.16 15.89 22.39
C THR A 620 -18.84 15.51 23.08
N ALA A 621 -18.79 14.35 23.74
CA ALA A 621 -17.56 13.83 24.33
C ALA A 621 -16.65 13.09 23.32
N TYR A 622 -17.15 12.82 22.11
CA TYR A 622 -16.47 12.02 21.09
C TYR A 622 -16.30 12.77 19.77
N ASP A 623 -17.01 13.88 19.58
CA ASP A 623 -16.93 14.72 18.39
C ASP A 623 -17.11 16.19 18.78
N ASP A 624 -16.14 17.00 18.38
CA ASP A 624 -16.13 18.47 18.49
C ASP A 624 -16.81 19.15 17.27
N GLY A 625 -17.41 18.35 16.39
CA GLY A 625 -18.04 18.76 15.13
C GLY A 625 -17.19 18.44 13.90
N SER A 626 -15.90 18.11 14.09
CA SER A 626 -15.00 17.76 12.98
C SER A 626 -15.42 16.47 12.27
N LEU A 627 -15.91 15.46 13.00
CA LEU A 627 -16.40 14.21 12.41
C LEU A 627 -17.63 14.48 11.56
N ARG A 628 -18.59 15.24 12.10
CA ARG A 628 -19.81 15.57 11.37
C ARG A 628 -19.50 16.31 10.08
N PHE A 629 -18.65 17.33 10.16
CA PHE A 629 -18.21 18.10 9.00
C PHE A 629 -17.52 17.22 7.94
N ALA A 630 -16.64 16.31 8.36
CA ALA A 630 -15.95 15.40 7.46
C ALA A 630 -16.93 14.46 6.72
N GLU A 631 -17.93 13.94 7.43
CA GLU A 631 -18.93 13.02 6.87
C GLU A 631 -19.94 13.71 5.95
N ASP A 632 -20.34 14.94 6.27
CA ASP A 632 -21.15 15.76 5.36
C ASP A 632 -20.37 16.11 4.08
N ALA A 633 -19.08 16.46 4.20
CA ALA A 633 -18.22 16.69 3.05
C ALA A 633 -18.02 15.41 2.20
N ARG A 634 -17.90 14.25 2.84
CA ARG A 634 -17.84 12.94 2.15
C ARG A 634 -19.14 12.65 1.40
N ALA A 635 -20.28 12.88 2.03
CA ALA A 635 -21.59 12.69 1.41
C ALA A 635 -21.80 13.63 0.22
N ALA A 636 -21.40 14.89 0.31
CA ALA A 636 -21.45 15.83 -0.81
C ALA A 636 -20.63 15.35 -2.02
N ARG A 637 -19.44 14.78 -1.79
CA ARG A 637 -18.62 14.18 -2.86
C ARG A 637 -19.29 12.97 -3.51
N ILE A 638 -19.88 12.09 -2.71
CA ILE A 638 -20.61 10.91 -3.20
C ILE A 638 -21.83 11.35 -4.02
N ALA A 639 -22.63 12.31 -3.52
CA ALA A 639 -23.79 12.84 -4.22
C ALA A 639 -23.40 13.49 -5.56
N ALA A 640 -22.33 14.29 -5.60
CA ALA A 640 -21.82 14.87 -6.84
C ALA A 640 -21.34 13.81 -7.84
N ARG A 641 -20.73 12.71 -7.36
CA ARG A 641 -20.34 11.58 -8.22
C ARG A 641 -21.56 10.83 -8.77
N ILE A 642 -22.54 10.50 -7.92
CA ILE A 642 -23.78 9.83 -8.35
C ILE A 642 -24.53 10.69 -9.37
N SER A 643 -24.64 12.01 -9.13
CA SER A 643 -25.27 12.94 -10.08
C SER A 643 -24.60 12.93 -11.46
N ARG A 644 -23.26 12.95 -11.49
CA ARG A 644 -22.50 12.81 -12.75
C ARG A 644 -22.75 11.48 -13.44
N TYR A 645 -22.70 10.37 -12.70
CA TYR A 645 -22.98 9.05 -13.27
C TYR A 645 -24.40 8.90 -13.77
N ARG A 646 -25.39 9.47 -13.07
CA ARG A 646 -26.76 9.50 -13.56
C ARG A 646 -26.88 10.29 -14.85
N ALA A 647 -26.29 11.48 -14.92
CA ALA A 647 -26.29 12.28 -16.14
C ALA A 647 -25.65 11.53 -17.33
N GLN A 648 -24.55 10.81 -17.07
CA GLN A 648 -23.78 10.12 -18.11
C GLN A 648 -24.38 8.78 -18.55
N PHE A 649 -24.94 8.00 -17.63
CA PHE A 649 -25.30 6.60 -17.88
C PHE A 649 -26.80 6.29 -17.73
N VAL A 650 -27.62 7.25 -17.29
CA VAL A 650 -29.04 7.01 -17.01
C VAL A 650 -29.92 8.06 -17.68
N ASP A 651 -29.73 9.32 -17.32
CA ASP A 651 -30.65 10.41 -17.64
C ASP A 651 -30.39 10.99 -19.04
N GLY A 652 -29.12 11.09 -19.47
CA GLY A 652 -28.74 11.52 -20.82
C GLY A 652 -28.81 10.39 -21.87
N PRO A 653 -28.62 10.69 -23.17
CA PRO A 653 -28.57 9.69 -24.23
C PRO A 653 -27.47 8.64 -24.00
N VAL A 654 -27.81 7.36 -24.15
CA VAL A 654 -26.88 6.25 -23.87
C VAL A 654 -26.77 5.23 -24.98
N LEU A 655 -25.61 4.59 -25.08
CA LEU A 655 -25.41 3.36 -25.82
C LEU A 655 -25.61 2.16 -24.87
N ARG A 656 -26.58 1.30 -25.16
CA ARG A 656 -26.84 0.06 -24.41
C ARG A 656 -26.39 -1.18 -25.17
N ILE A 657 -25.58 -1.99 -24.52
CA ILE A 657 -25.09 -3.26 -25.07
C ILE A 657 -25.56 -4.41 -24.17
N PRO A 658 -26.41 -5.33 -24.67
CA PRO A 658 -26.79 -6.54 -23.96
C PRO A 658 -25.58 -7.45 -23.67
N LEU A 659 -25.42 -7.89 -22.41
CA LEU A 659 -24.37 -8.82 -21.98
C LEU A 659 -24.70 -10.28 -22.32
N ARG A 660 -25.12 -10.56 -23.56
CA ARG A 660 -25.38 -11.93 -24.02
C ARG A 660 -24.05 -12.61 -24.32
N ASP A 661 -23.70 -13.65 -23.55
CA ASP A 661 -22.45 -14.41 -23.73
C ASP A 661 -21.20 -13.53 -23.82
N ALA A 662 -21.23 -12.37 -23.13
CA ALA A 662 -20.17 -11.38 -23.18
C ALA A 662 -19.31 -11.46 -21.91
N GLN A 663 -18.00 -11.36 -22.07
CA GLN A 663 -17.04 -11.30 -20.98
C GLN A 663 -16.71 -9.85 -20.67
N TYR A 664 -16.66 -9.48 -19.40
CA TYR A 664 -16.24 -8.14 -19.00
C TYR A 664 -15.19 -8.17 -17.90
N SER A 665 -14.33 -7.17 -17.91
CA SER A 665 -13.29 -6.89 -16.91
C SER A 665 -13.50 -5.48 -16.36
N PHE A 666 -13.12 -5.26 -15.10
CA PHE A 666 -13.24 -3.97 -14.44
C PHE A 666 -12.29 -3.91 -13.24
N ASP A 667 -12.05 -2.70 -12.73
CA ASP A 667 -11.35 -2.54 -11.47
C ASP A 667 -12.33 -2.69 -10.28
N PRO A 668 -12.15 -3.70 -9.40
CA PRO A 668 -13.04 -3.93 -8.27
C PRO A 668 -13.05 -2.79 -7.24
N ASN A 669 -12.02 -1.94 -7.23
CA ASN A 669 -11.95 -0.80 -6.32
C ASN A 669 -12.82 0.38 -6.79
N TYR A 670 -13.26 0.37 -8.05
CA TYR A 670 -14.04 1.44 -8.68
C TYR A 670 -15.47 0.99 -9.01
N VAL A 671 -16.16 0.41 -8.02
CA VAL A 671 -17.58 0.10 -8.14
C VAL A 671 -18.38 1.13 -7.35
N SER A 672 -19.26 1.86 -8.03
CA SER A 672 -20.14 2.86 -7.42
C SER A 672 -21.60 2.54 -7.71
N PRO A 673 -22.41 2.23 -6.69
CA PRO A 673 -23.83 2.02 -6.89
C PRO A 673 -24.51 3.33 -7.31
N VAL A 674 -25.40 3.24 -8.29
CA VAL A 674 -26.28 4.32 -8.73
C VAL A 674 -27.72 3.92 -8.38
N PRO A 675 -28.31 4.55 -7.34
CA PRO A 675 -29.62 4.17 -6.84
C PRO A 675 -30.68 4.09 -7.95
N GLY A 676 -31.38 2.96 -8.01
CA GLY A 676 -32.44 2.69 -8.98
C GLY A 676 -31.98 2.40 -10.42
N ALA A 677 -30.67 2.36 -10.70
CA ALA A 677 -30.17 2.16 -12.06
C ALA A 677 -29.20 0.97 -12.19
N GLY A 678 -28.38 0.69 -11.17
CA GLY A 678 -27.37 -0.37 -11.20
C GLY A 678 -26.06 0.07 -10.55
N SER A 679 -24.94 -0.44 -11.02
CA SER A 679 -23.60 -0.07 -10.52
C SER A 679 -22.69 0.36 -11.66
N VAL A 680 -21.97 1.47 -11.48
CA VAL A 680 -20.92 1.90 -12.39
C VAL A 680 -19.63 1.21 -12.01
N TYR A 681 -19.04 0.54 -12.98
CA TYR A 681 -17.75 -0.14 -12.88
C TYR A 681 -16.73 0.71 -13.64
N GLY A 682 -15.68 1.18 -12.96
CA GLY A 682 -14.59 1.93 -13.57
C GLY A 682 -13.62 1.02 -14.34
N ASN A 683 -12.86 1.60 -15.29
CA ASN A 683 -11.93 0.87 -16.15
C ASN A 683 -12.57 -0.38 -16.77
N PHE A 684 -13.73 -0.19 -17.39
CA PHE A 684 -14.59 -1.27 -17.82
C PHE A 684 -14.26 -1.70 -19.24
N GLU A 685 -14.04 -3.00 -19.43
CA GLU A 685 -13.87 -3.62 -20.75
C GLU A 685 -14.94 -4.68 -20.95
N LEU A 686 -15.52 -4.77 -22.15
CA LEU A 686 -16.53 -5.76 -22.50
C LEU A 686 -16.27 -6.31 -23.90
N ARG A 687 -16.21 -7.64 -24.01
CA ARG A 687 -16.00 -8.37 -25.26
C ARG A 687 -17.13 -9.37 -25.49
N GLY A 688 -17.65 -9.45 -26.70
CA GLY A 688 -18.72 -10.39 -27.02
C GLY A 688 -19.12 -10.40 -28.49
N TRP A 689 -20.35 -10.86 -28.76
CA TRP A 689 -20.95 -11.00 -30.10
C TRP A 689 -20.90 -9.72 -30.96
N PHE A 690 -20.86 -8.55 -30.32
CA PHE A 690 -20.86 -7.25 -30.97
C PHE A 690 -19.45 -6.74 -31.30
N GLY A 691 -18.40 -7.38 -30.80
CA GLY A 691 -17.01 -6.91 -30.81
C GLY A 691 -16.49 -6.57 -29.41
N GLU A 692 -15.83 -5.43 -29.26
CA GLU A 692 -15.14 -5.01 -28.03
C GLU A 692 -15.50 -3.56 -27.66
N LEU A 693 -15.74 -3.31 -26.38
CA LEU A 693 -15.93 -2.00 -25.77
C LEU A 693 -14.85 -1.79 -24.70
N GLU A 694 -14.08 -0.73 -24.84
CA GLU A 694 -13.16 -0.21 -23.83
C GLU A 694 -13.76 1.09 -23.27
N ALA A 695 -14.03 1.15 -21.96
CA ALA A 695 -14.62 2.30 -21.28
C ALA A 695 -13.81 2.66 -20.02
N PRO A 696 -12.69 3.40 -20.15
CA PRO A 696 -11.85 3.81 -19.02
C PRO A 696 -12.63 4.60 -17.96
N ASP A 697 -13.52 5.50 -18.40
CA ASP A 697 -14.41 6.29 -17.52
C ASP A 697 -15.52 5.45 -16.86
N GLY A 698 -15.57 4.17 -17.20
CA GLY A 698 -16.48 3.17 -16.67
C GLY A 698 -17.75 2.98 -17.48
N ALA A 699 -18.48 1.92 -17.14
CA ALA A 699 -19.79 1.61 -17.67
C ALA A 699 -20.76 1.26 -16.53
N LEU A 700 -22.02 1.65 -16.68
CA LEU A 700 -23.09 1.20 -15.80
C LEU A 700 -23.55 -0.20 -16.22
N ILE A 701 -23.58 -1.14 -15.28
CA ILE A 701 -24.27 -2.41 -15.45
C ILE A 701 -25.63 -2.34 -14.79
N THR A 702 -26.65 -2.53 -15.61
CA THR A 702 -28.06 -2.57 -15.19
C THR A 702 -28.40 -3.97 -14.66
N PRO A 703 -29.22 -4.08 -13.61
CA PRO A 703 -29.55 -5.37 -12.99
C PRO A 703 -30.48 -6.21 -13.88
N GLU A 704 -31.57 -5.62 -14.40
CA GLU A 704 -32.51 -6.30 -15.28
C GLU A 704 -33.17 -5.31 -16.28
N PRO A 705 -33.17 -5.61 -17.59
CA PRO A 705 -32.34 -6.62 -18.26
C PRO A 705 -30.85 -6.26 -18.15
N VAL A 706 -29.97 -7.26 -18.03
CA VAL A 706 -28.52 -7.03 -17.85
C VAL A 706 -27.91 -6.42 -19.12
N ARG A 707 -27.49 -5.15 -19.01
CA ARG A 707 -26.84 -4.39 -20.09
C ARG A 707 -25.71 -3.53 -19.54
N ALA A 708 -24.65 -3.39 -20.35
CA ALA A 708 -23.64 -2.35 -20.18
C ALA A 708 -24.13 -1.08 -20.85
N VAL A 709 -23.95 0.03 -20.16
CA VAL A 709 -24.43 1.34 -20.56
C VAL A 709 -23.28 2.34 -20.48
N VAL A 710 -23.00 2.98 -21.61
CA VAL A 710 -22.08 4.11 -21.75
C VAL A 710 -22.79 5.30 -22.38
N ALA A 711 -22.22 6.50 -22.33
CA ALA A 711 -22.80 7.67 -22.99
C ALA A 711 -22.95 7.43 -24.50
N ALA A 712 -24.06 7.85 -25.12
CA ALA A 712 -24.26 7.66 -26.55
C ALA A 712 -23.24 8.47 -27.37
N PRO A 713 -22.78 7.95 -28.52
CA PRO A 713 -21.97 8.73 -29.44
C PRO A 713 -22.82 9.81 -30.15
N PRO A 714 -22.19 10.84 -30.76
CA PRO A 714 -22.91 11.93 -31.42
C PRO A 714 -23.71 11.49 -32.66
N ASN A 715 -23.37 10.37 -33.28
CA ASN A 715 -24.06 9.80 -34.43
C ASN A 715 -23.81 8.29 -34.54
N LEU A 716 -24.56 7.61 -35.42
CA LEU A 716 -24.51 6.15 -35.60
C LEU A 716 -23.22 5.61 -36.23
N THR A 717 -22.34 6.48 -36.74
CA THR A 717 -21.05 6.06 -37.33
C THR A 717 -19.87 6.23 -36.37
N THR A 718 -20.07 6.96 -35.27
CA THR A 718 -19.01 7.20 -34.29
C THR A 718 -18.91 6.04 -33.32
N THR A 719 -17.83 5.26 -33.45
CA THR A 719 -17.53 4.13 -32.56
C THR A 719 -16.44 4.46 -31.53
N SER A 720 -15.98 5.70 -31.44
CA SER A 720 -15.02 6.12 -30.42
C SER A 720 -15.34 7.53 -29.94
N THR A 721 -15.30 7.73 -28.62
CA THR A 721 -15.46 9.02 -27.95
C THR A 721 -14.25 9.27 -27.05
N ALA A 722 -14.22 10.41 -26.35
CA ALA A 722 -13.21 10.64 -25.32
C ALA A 722 -13.35 9.71 -24.10
N ALA A 723 -14.54 9.16 -23.85
CA ALA A 723 -14.86 8.39 -22.65
C ALA A 723 -14.81 6.86 -22.87
N TRP A 724 -14.97 6.40 -24.11
CA TRP A 724 -14.98 4.98 -24.46
C TRP A 724 -14.73 4.77 -25.96
N LYS A 725 -14.27 3.57 -26.31
CA LYS A 725 -14.04 3.09 -27.67
C LYS A 725 -14.75 1.76 -27.89
N LEU A 726 -15.48 1.66 -28.99
CA LEU A 726 -16.19 0.48 -29.46
C LEU A 726 -15.57 0.01 -30.78
N THR A 727 -15.11 -1.22 -30.81
CA THR A 727 -14.67 -1.91 -32.03
C THR A 727 -15.75 -2.92 -32.38
N LEU A 728 -16.53 -2.63 -33.43
CA LEU A 728 -17.63 -3.48 -33.88
C LEU A 728 -17.11 -4.70 -34.63
N ALA A 729 -17.70 -5.86 -34.35
CA ALA A 729 -17.48 -7.08 -35.13
C ALA A 729 -18.06 -6.91 -36.56
N PRO A 730 -17.55 -7.69 -37.55
CA PRO A 730 -18.08 -7.65 -38.92
C PRO A 730 -19.59 -7.89 -38.96
N GLY A 731 -20.32 -7.08 -39.72
CA GLY A 731 -21.79 -7.17 -39.83
C GLY A 731 -22.56 -6.49 -38.70
N CYS A 732 -21.87 -5.91 -37.71
CA CYS A 732 -22.47 -5.14 -36.61
C CYS A 732 -22.46 -3.64 -36.89
N ALA A 733 -23.55 -2.96 -36.51
CA ALA A 733 -23.71 -1.52 -36.62
C ALA A 733 -24.43 -0.94 -35.39
N LEU A 734 -24.17 0.34 -35.11
CA LEU A 734 -24.99 1.10 -34.16
C LEU A 734 -26.33 1.43 -34.81
N VAL A 735 -27.41 1.23 -34.05
CA VAL A 735 -28.79 1.56 -34.45
C VAL A 735 -29.49 2.32 -33.32
N PRO A 736 -30.52 3.13 -33.62
CA PRO A 736 -31.33 3.76 -32.58
C PRO A 736 -31.98 2.73 -31.64
N ASP A 737 -32.03 3.05 -30.35
CA ASP A 737 -32.72 2.29 -29.30
C ASP A 737 -34.11 2.92 -29.00
N VAL A 738 -34.84 2.37 -28.02
CA VAL A 738 -36.24 2.71 -27.73
C VAL A 738 -36.45 4.18 -27.35
N ARG A 739 -35.54 4.77 -26.55
CA ARG A 739 -35.65 6.17 -26.13
C ARG A 739 -34.93 7.07 -27.15
N PRO A 740 -35.53 8.20 -27.59
CA PRO A 740 -34.89 9.11 -28.53
C PRO A 740 -33.48 9.52 -28.09
N GLY A 741 -32.51 9.38 -29.00
CA GLY A 741 -31.08 9.66 -28.74
C GLY A 741 -30.29 8.47 -28.20
N ASP A 742 -30.95 7.46 -27.62
CA ASP A 742 -30.27 6.24 -27.22
C ASP A 742 -29.94 5.37 -28.43
N MET A 743 -28.89 4.58 -28.27
CA MET A 743 -28.37 3.69 -29.31
C MET A 743 -28.13 2.30 -28.75
N THR A 744 -28.11 1.31 -29.63
CA THR A 744 -27.71 -0.06 -29.31
C THR A 744 -26.93 -0.65 -30.47
N VAL A 745 -26.27 -1.79 -30.25
CA VAL A 745 -25.61 -2.53 -31.33
C VAL A 745 -26.58 -3.55 -31.91
N ARG A 746 -26.58 -3.71 -33.23
CA ARG A 746 -27.27 -4.80 -33.92
C ARG A 746 -26.34 -5.38 -34.97
N CYS A 747 -26.22 -6.71 -34.98
CA CYS A 747 -25.51 -7.42 -36.04
C CYS A 747 -26.53 -8.03 -37.01
N GLY A 748 -26.23 -7.97 -38.31
CA GLY A 748 -26.95 -8.72 -39.33
C GLY A 748 -26.91 -10.21 -39.00
N ARG A 749 -27.98 -10.94 -39.32
CA ARG A 749 -28.02 -12.39 -39.17
C ARG A 749 -26.96 -13.07 -40.02
#